data_AF-A0AAN0RL78-F1
#
_entry.id   AF-A0AAN0RL78-F1
#
_cell.length_a   1.000
_cell.length_b   1.000
_cell.length_c   1.000
_cell.angle_alpha   90.00
_cell.angle_beta   90.00
_cell.angle_gamma   90.00
#
_symmetry.space_group_name_H-M   'P 1'
#
loop_
_entity.id
_entity.type
_entity.pdbx_description
1 polymer ?
#
loop_
_entity_poly.entity_id
_entity_poly.type
_entity_poly.pdbx_seq_one_letter_code
_entity_poly.pdbx_strand_id
1 'polypeptide(L)'
;MTIQQHASFDSSAAELNATSKLVKAWESKNAKNAAKAGGISLMALSLAACGGSSSTPDSGNGSGSGNTPDVTPVTVALSTGTDTVTGTTGADTFNAGLSSAGIQTLQALDSVSGGAGIDTINITLTGDVTPNLTAVETVNVTTAAAGGATLDLLAASGVTSVSNTGSTSLLTVNNIGASVTGITLANSSAGASFDFLDSSVTGTSDAKTFTISNVSGGVVTVDNAIESITLNSVGSANTVTTLTSNADTLLISGSAAFTLTNANTTAETITSTSTGAVTLTSNNANATTVTTGAGADSITMSPTAAKVETVSLGAGNDKVTFTANLADTDVLNGGDGTDTLISTFALLDGLTTATSTVELVSNFETVEFTDAFTAGQTFDVASVQKAGIATVTLDGNGTAGAATINFLAGSSTLNVAGALGNGLHTFDAAGTATTDTLTVANTAAGANFANRAITTTDFETVTFNSSGTGAATTQQLGAVTATASAGGTATVKFTGTNSVDVTGAITAAAVDASGMTAQATGTLTFDMNANALVGTAGGTSTITGSAGDDVLIGDAGDTTNISGGAGKDTITGGSDAETLSGEAGDDTIVGGGGADTLNGGDGADTITGGAGKDTISGGAGADIITSGAGDDTITGGAGDDTVNMDSALTGADTVNGGEGIDTLAMDTLATVATSVGVTNFEVLSFDTGGLGAQSMAVFTNNSGFTTVDANVAGVVTISNAADTLTTVRNTLTGGSIVLTRLVDGTGNSLTVEADDSAAATSQGLTTFLAVTANDEETISMVSGSNAAEDLTISTLNASDLTTLNMSGTADATVTTLAGATKIATVTSTGLTGKATVDASVSTVAMTMTAGAGGSDFTSSDLADTLTGGAGIDDLTGGSGSDTITGGAGNDILDGGIGSDTVSGGAGDDAITGGVGADSLSGGAGDDTFDQATATHSLAATAVTDASTGLAMAAGVALAVGDTITFGNGLDIITDFTAGGTDDDVNVVTNGAATTALGEANNSIATDLQFLSGNFVASTGVFTITADGAGSDTLILESQDATADLTVAGELSIFLLQGVDSDDLTAVDFI
;
A
#
# COMPACT_ATOMS: atom_id res chain seq x y z
N MET A 1 26.49 15.78 -15.49
CA MET A 1 27.33 16.39 -14.43
C MET A 1 26.46 16.42 -13.19
N THR A 2 26.26 15.31 -12.46
CA THR A 2 27.24 14.46 -11.75
C THR A 2 27.99 15.33 -10.71
N ILE A 3 27.95 15.09 -9.39
CA ILE A 3 28.21 13.87 -8.57
C ILE A 3 27.60 14.16 -7.16
N GLN A 4 26.65 13.38 -6.62
CA GLN A 4 26.78 12.20 -5.69
C GLN A 4 27.35 12.55 -4.28
N GLN A 5 27.02 11.91 -3.14
CA GLN A 5 26.22 10.73 -2.77
C GLN A 5 26.08 10.68 -1.22
N HIS A 6 25.02 10.02 -0.73
CA HIS A 6 24.88 9.06 0.41
C HIS A 6 25.66 9.27 1.74
N ALA A 7 25.17 8.90 2.93
CA ALA A 7 24.25 7.82 3.30
C ALA A 7 23.54 8.09 4.64
N SER A 8 22.41 7.41 4.80
CA SER A 8 21.71 7.09 6.06
C SER A 8 22.60 6.32 7.05
N PHE A 9 22.31 6.47 8.35
CA PHE A 9 22.12 5.36 9.29
C PHE A 9 21.59 5.88 10.64
N ASP A 10 20.59 5.17 11.13
CA ASP A 10 19.87 5.37 12.38
C ASP A 10 20.64 4.81 13.60
N SER A 11 20.22 5.30 14.77
CA SER A 11 20.11 4.63 16.06
C SER A 11 21.16 4.88 17.15
N SER A 12 20.58 5.16 18.30
CA SER A 12 21.05 4.88 19.66
C SER A 12 21.98 5.90 20.35
N ALA A 13 21.41 6.43 21.43
CA ALA A 13 21.97 6.48 22.78
C ALA A 13 23.38 7.06 23.03
N ALA A 14 23.39 7.87 24.09
CA ALA A 14 24.51 8.12 24.99
C ALA A 14 25.37 9.38 24.74
N GLU A 15 25.31 10.23 25.77
CA GLU A 15 26.41 11.05 26.29
C GLU A 15 26.84 12.30 25.51
N LEU A 16 26.31 13.45 25.94
CA LEU A 16 27.21 14.52 26.40
C LEU A 16 26.74 15.13 27.73
N ASN A 17 26.92 14.33 28.78
CA ASN A 17 27.08 14.82 30.14
C ASN A 17 28.52 15.33 30.29
N ALA A 18 28.71 16.62 30.59
CA ALA A 18 29.51 17.09 31.71
C ALA A 18 29.96 18.54 31.55
N THR A 19 29.28 19.44 32.26
CA THR A 19 29.97 20.35 33.20
C THR A 19 28.94 20.90 34.17
N SER A 20 28.84 20.28 35.35
CA SER A 20 29.39 20.84 36.59
C SER A 20 28.31 21.56 37.42
N LYS A 21 27.61 20.83 38.31
CA LYS A 21 28.05 20.56 39.69
C LYS A 21 27.95 21.78 40.63
N LEU A 22 26.74 22.29 40.78
CA LEU A 22 26.24 22.96 41.99
C LEU A 22 24.74 22.59 41.98
N VAL A 23 24.27 21.50 42.59
CA VAL A 23 23.43 21.61 43.82
C VAL A 23 23.09 20.22 44.42
N LYS A 24 23.58 19.09 43.88
CA LYS A 24 23.34 17.76 44.49
C LYS A 24 24.56 17.20 45.25
N ALA A 25 24.99 17.93 46.29
CA ALA A 25 25.99 17.45 47.24
C ALA A 25 25.68 17.83 48.70
N TRP A 26 24.39 17.81 49.10
CA TRP A 26 24.04 17.97 50.51
C TRP A 26 22.92 17.07 51.03
N GLU A 27 22.63 15.93 50.39
CA GLU A 27 21.68 14.96 50.95
C GLU A 27 22.16 13.53 50.73
N SER A 28 23.17 13.12 51.51
CA SER A 28 23.35 11.73 52.02
C SER A 28 24.79 11.54 52.51
N LYS A 29 25.12 12.15 53.66
CA LYS A 29 26.17 11.64 54.57
C LYS A 29 26.08 12.30 55.95
N ASN A 30 25.13 11.85 56.78
CA ASN A 30 25.39 11.49 58.19
C ASN A 30 24.09 11.11 58.92
N ALA A 31 23.46 10.04 58.46
CA ALA A 31 22.84 9.08 59.38
C ALA A 31 23.97 8.28 60.08
N LYS A 32 24.58 8.86 61.11
CA LYS A 32 25.46 8.20 62.12
C LYS A 32 25.98 9.21 63.15
N ASN A 33 25.07 9.71 64.01
CA ASN A 33 25.31 10.05 65.42
C ASN A 33 24.05 10.68 66.06
N ALA A 34 23.04 9.84 66.32
CA ALA A 34 22.07 10.09 67.40
C ALA A 34 21.62 8.76 68.08
N ALA A 35 22.40 7.68 67.89
CA ALA A 35 22.28 6.45 68.66
C ALA A 35 23.38 6.42 69.73
N LYS A 36 23.21 7.23 70.77
CA LYS A 36 23.93 7.05 72.05
C LYS A 36 23.17 7.64 73.23
N ALA A 37 21.99 7.09 73.49
CA ALA A 37 21.47 6.80 74.85
C ALA A 37 20.08 6.16 74.74
N GLY A 38 20.03 4.84 74.56
CA GLY A 38 19.01 4.06 75.28
C GLY A 38 19.29 4.23 76.78
N GLY A 39 18.32 4.24 77.69
CA GLY A 39 17.02 3.60 77.69
C GLY A 39 16.92 2.91 79.04
N ILE A 40 15.98 3.33 79.90
CA ILE A 40 15.52 2.62 81.11
C ILE A 40 14.11 3.19 81.37
N SER A 41 13.01 2.55 80.97
CA SER A 41 12.35 1.37 81.57
C SER A 41 11.76 1.62 82.97
N LEU A 42 10.43 1.54 83.00
CA LEU A 42 9.56 0.93 84.02
C LEU A 42 9.33 1.55 85.41
N MET A 43 8.02 1.65 85.69
CA MET A 43 7.31 1.24 86.91
C MET A 43 7.46 2.03 88.23
N ALA A 44 6.29 2.57 88.61
CA ALA A 44 5.53 2.24 89.83
C ALA A 44 6.01 2.72 91.22
N LEU A 45 4.96 2.89 92.07
CA LEU A 45 4.92 2.93 93.53
C LEU A 45 5.21 4.25 94.28
N SER A 46 4.16 4.77 94.92
CA SER A 46 3.92 4.82 96.39
C SER A 46 3.10 6.07 96.70
N LEU A 47 1.82 6.03 97.08
CA LEU A 47 1.15 5.49 98.26
C LEU A 47 1.87 5.63 99.62
N ALA A 48 1.34 6.58 100.40
CA ALA A 48 1.10 6.59 101.86
C ALA A 48 2.26 6.52 102.88
N ALA A 49 2.33 7.57 103.71
CA ALA A 49 2.40 7.51 105.19
C ALA A 49 2.18 8.95 105.72
N CYS A 50 1.13 9.22 106.51
CA CYS A 50 1.14 9.25 107.99
C CYS A 50 1.93 10.46 108.53
N GLY A 51 1.44 11.37 109.39
CA GLY A 51 0.21 11.49 110.17
C GLY A 51 0.42 12.54 111.28
N GLY A 52 -0.68 13.09 111.83
CA GLY A 52 -0.72 13.86 113.10
C GLY A 52 -0.11 15.27 113.06
N SER A 53 -0.59 16.30 113.75
CA SER A 53 -1.55 16.46 114.84
C SER A 53 -1.94 17.96 114.88
N SER A 54 -3.23 18.28 114.86
CA SER A 54 -3.99 18.84 115.98
C SER A 54 -3.70 20.29 116.43
N SER A 55 -4.81 20.99 116.66
CA SER A 55 -5.05 22.13 117.57
C SER A 55 -4.45 23.51 117.23
N THR A 56 -5.32 24.39 116.73
CA THR A 56 -5.72 25.72 117.26
C THR A 56 -4.82 26.41 118.30
N PRO A 57 -4.96 27.73 118.51
CA PRO A 57 -5.25 28.84 117.58
C PRO A 57 -4.29 30.03 117.83
N ASP A 58 -4.52 31.15 117.15
CA ASP A 58 -4.46 32.52 117.71
C ASP A 58 -3.70 33.56 116.86
N SER A 59 -4.38 34.71 116.80
CA SER A 59 -4.11 36.06 116.31
C SER A 59 -2.74 36.52 115.77
N GLY A 60 -2.84 37.30 114.69
CA GLY A 60 -2.33 38.68 114.68
C GLY A 60 -1.01 38.97 113.96
N ASN A 61 -1.13 39.65 112.81
CA ASN A 61 -0.21 40.64 112.19
C ASN A 61 1.30 40.38 112.08
N GLY A 62 1.83 40.48 110.85
CA GLY A 62 3.26 40.78 110.62
C GLY A 62 3.74 40.59 109.18
N SER A 63 4.31 41.66 108.62
CA SER A 63 4.93 41.80 107.29
C SER A 63 6.19 40.97 107.06
N GLY A 64 6.45 40.59 105.79
CA GLY A 64 7.81 40.67 105.22
C GLY A 64 8.35 39.47 104.41
N SER A 65 8.81 39.81 103.19
CA SER A 65 9.84 39.20 102.32
C SER A 65 9.56 37.89 101.54
N GLY A 66 9.39 38.05 100.22
CA GLY A 66 10.37 37.63 99.21
C GLY A 66 10.42 36.15 98.82
N ASN A 67 9.97 35.85 97.60
CA ASN A 67 10.49 34.73 96.80
C ASN A 67 10.62 35.16 95.34
N THR A 68 11.71 34.75 94.68
CA THR A 68 12.02 34.97 93.26
C THR A 68 10.86 34.52 92.36
N PRO A 69 10.49 35.25 91.28
CA PRO A 69 9.43 34.80 90.38
C PRO A 69 9.90 33.52 89.70
N ASP A 70 9.11 32.47 89.84
CA ASP A 70 9.35 31.22 89.14
C ASP A 70 9.19 31.47 87.64
N VAL A 71 10.20 31.08 86.85
CA VAL A 71 10.19 31.17 85.37
C VAL A 71 9.83 29.84 84.72
N THR A 72 9.53 28.82 85.53
CA THR A 72 9.06 27.54 85.00
C THR A 72 7.66 27.71 84.44
N PRO A 73 7.44 27.39 83.15
CA PRO A 73 6.11 27.29 82.57
C PRO A 73 5.22 26.43 83.45
N VAL A 74 4.05 26.96 83.79
CA VAL A 74 3.03 26.24 84.52
C VAL A 74 1.91 25.88 83.55
N THR A 75 1.46 24.62 83.64
CA THR A 75 0.20 24.22 83.03
C THR A 75 -0.87 24.19 84.10
N VAL A 76 -1.86 25.07 84.00
CA VAL A 76 -2.95 25.16 84.98
C VAL A 76 -4.25 24.69 84.35
N ALA A 77 -4.90 23.70 84.97
CA ALA A 77 -6.22 23.25 84.57
C ALA A 77 -7.30 24.00 85.35
N LEU A 78 -8.32 24.49 84.66
CA LEU A 78 -9.49 25.11 85.29
C LEU A 78 -10.43 24.02 85.85
N SER A 79 -11.19 24.37 86.88
CA SER A 79 -12.19 23.52 87.51
C SER A 79 -13.58 23.82 86.94
N THR A 80 -14.63 23.12 87.38
CA THR A 80 -16.02 23.47 86.96
C THR A 80 -16.64 24.58 87.83
N GLY A 81 -15.86 25.16 88.75
CA GLY A 81 -16.29 26.24 89.65
C GLY A 81 -15.90 27.60 89.09
N THR A 82 -15.95 28.64 89.93
CA THR A 82 -15.35 29.94 89.59
C THR A 82 -13.85 29.88 89.91
N ASP A 83 -13.02 30.08 88.90
CA ASP A 83 -11.58 30.06 89.00
C ASP A 83 -10.98 31.47 88.94
N THR A 84 -9.96 31.71 89.77
CA THR A 84 -9.11 32.91 89.66
C THR A 84 -7.67 32.42 89.64
N VAL A 85 -7.06 32.48 88.46
CA VAL A 85 -5.75 31.90 88.19
C VAL A 85 -4.81 32.99 87.68
N THR A 86 -3.58 32.98 88.18
CA THR A 86 -2.51 33.86 87.72
C THR A 86 -1.31 32.99 87.37
N GLY A 87 -0.79 33.17 86.16
CA GLY A 87 0.43 32.55 85.70
C GLY A 87 1.66 33.20 86.32
N THR A 88 2.79 32.83 85.75
CA THR A 88 4.12 33.15 86.22
C THR A 88 4.77 34.17 85.29
N THR A 89 6.09 34.09 85.17
CA THR A 89 6.88 34.92 84.26
C THR A 89 7.45 34.10 83.08
N GLY A 90 7.03 32.84 82.96
CA GLY A 90 7.34 31.95 81.83
C GLY A 90 6.21 31.90 80.81
N ALA A 91 6.36 31.11 79.75
CA ALA A 91 5.29 30.90 78.76
C ALA A 91 4.28 29.87 79.29
N ASP A 92 3.22 30.35 79.91
CA ASP A 92 2.28 29.52 80.65
C ASP A 92 1.18 28.96 79.75
N THR A 93 0.61 27.82 80.17
CA THR A 93 -0.49 27.16 79.45
C THR A 93 -1.69 26.96 80.37
N PHE A 94 -2.79 27.62 80.06
CA PHE A 94 -4.05 27.46 80.78
C PHE A 94 -4.94 26.50 80.02
N ASN A 95 -5.34 25.39 80.65
CA ASN A 95 -6.14 24.36 80.01
C ASN A 95 -7.56 24.42 80.57
N ALA A 96 -8.44 25.05 79.79
CA ALA A 96 -9.84 25.26 80.10
C ALA A 96 -10.71 24.30 79.27
N GLY A 97 -10.47 23.00 79.47
CA GLY A 97 -11.11 21.90 78.75
C GLY A 97 -12.46 21.47 79.35
N LEU A 98 -12.81 20.19 79.16
CA LEU A 98 -13.95 19.56 79.83
C LEU A 98 -13.48 18.76 81.04
N SER A 99 -14.25 18.80 82.12
CA SER A 99 -14.09 17.86 83.23
C SER A 99 -14.32 16.41 82.78
N SER A 100 -13.96 15.44 83.61
CA SER A 100 -14.21 14.02 83.34
C SER A 100 -15.69 13.66 83.18
N ALA A 101 -16.60 14.52 83.64
CA ALA A 101 -18.04 14.38 83.45
C ALA A 101 -18.59 15.10 82.20
N GLY A 102 -17.71 15.69 81.37
CA GLY A 102 -18.08 16.42 80.17
C GLY A 102 -18.56 17.86 80.42
N ILE A 103 -18.40 18.39 81.64
CA ILE A 103 -18.81 19.75 82.02
C ILE A 103 -17.67 20.73 81.69
N GLN A 104 -17.99 21.81 80.99
CA GLN A 104 -17.07 22.92 80.70
C GLN A 104 -16.41 23.49 81.97
N THR A 105 -15.10 23.71 81.90
CA THR A 105 -14.34 24.28 83.01
C THR A 105 -14.26 25.80 82.95
N LEU A 106 -14.17 26.40 81.76
CA LEU A 106 -14.22 27.86 81.63
C LEU A 106 -15.63 28.39 81.90
N GLN A 107 -15.81 29.14 82.98
CA GLN A 107 -17.05 29.80 83.38
C GLN A 107 -16.96 31.32 83.23
N ALA A 108 -18.11 32.00 83.13
CA ALA A 108 -18.16 33.46 82.91
C ALA A 108 -17.61 34.31 84.07
N LEU A 109 -17.47 33.75 85.27
CA LEU A 109 -16.88 34.44 86.43
C LEU A 109 -15.38 34.17 86.56
N ASP A 110 -14.79 33.39 85.64
CA ASP A 110 -13.38 33.05 85.71
C ASP A 110 -12.50 34.23 85.33
N SER A 111 -11.39 34.36 86.05
CA SER A 111 -10.35 35.33 85.76
C SER A 111 -9.02 34.62 85.58
N VAL A 112 -8.44 34.74 84.39
CA VAL A 112 -7.13 34.18 84.03
C VAL A 112 -6.20 35.32 83.70
N SER A 113 -5.07 35.38 84.40
CA SER A 113 -3.98 36.31 84.10
C SER A 113 -2.75 35.50 83.69
N GLY A 114 -2.23 35.70 82.48
CA GLY A 114 -1.06 34.94 81.99
C GLY A 114 0.23 35.35 82.68
N GLY A 115 0.41 36.66 82.89
CA GLY A 115 1.57 37.21 83.56
C GLY A 115 2.51 37.84 82.56
N ALA A 116 3.80 37.48 82.60
CA ALA A 116 4.77 37.95 81.61
C ALA A 116 5.27 36.75 80.82
N GLY A 117 5.22 36.81 79.49
CA GLY A 117 5.53 35.65 78.67
C GLY A 117 4.81 35.74 77.34
N ILE A 118 4.80 34.63 76.59
CA ILE A 118 3.80 34.41 75.54
C ILE A 118 2.92 33.30 76.08
N ASP A 119 1.77 33.69 76.60
CA ASP A 119 0.91 32.82 77.37
C ASP A 119 -0.21 32.30 76.49
N THR A 120 -0.49 31.00 76.64
CA THR A 120 -1.48 30.29 75.85
C THR A 120 -2.63 29.84 76.72
N ILE A 121 -3.86 30.12 76.30
CA ILE A 121 -5.05 29.44 76.84
C ILE A 121 -5.62 28.50 75.79
N ASN A 122 -5.80 27.24 76.17
CA ASN A 122 -6.45 26.19 75.39
C ASN A 122 -7.86 25.98 75.95
N ILE A 123 -8.87 26.33 75.17
CA ILE A 123 -10.27 26.38 75.61
C ILE A 123 -11.07 25.30 74.88
N THR A 124 -11.88 24.54 75.62
CA THR A 124 -12.94 23.69 75.04
C THR A 124 -14.30 24.14 75.57
N LEU A 125 -15.14 24.67 74.69
CA LEU A 125 -16.46 25.19 75.06
C LEU A 125 -17.58 24.16 74.91
N THR A 126 -18.51 24.09 75.87
CA THR A 126 -19.83 23.43 75.69
C THR A 126 -21.00 24.42 75.74
N GLY A 127 -20.71 25.71 75.91
CA GLY A 127 -21.67 26.82 75.98
C GLY A 127 -20.95 28.17 75.96
N ASP A 128 -21.72 29.25 75.91
CA ASP A 128 -21.21 30.62 75.78
C ASP A 128 -20.48 31.10 77.04
N VAL A 129 -19.35 31.79 76.87
CA VAL A 129 -18.53 32.31 77.98
C VAL A 129 -17.91 33.67 77.64
N THR A 130 -17.94 34.58 78.61
CA THR A 130 -17.23 35.87 78.58
C THR A 130 -16.17 35.89 79.69
N PRO A 131 -14.97 35.29 79.49
CA PRO A 131 -13.96 35.22 80.52
C PRO A 131 -13.20 36.54 80.69
N ASN A 132 -12.67 36.80 81.88
CA ASN A 132 -11.72 37.89 82.09
C ASN A 132 -10.29 37.39 81.84
N LEU A 133 -9.71 37.75 80.70
CA LEU A 133 -8.35 37.36 80.31
C LEU A 133 -7.42 38.58 80.35
N THR A 134 -6.30 38.49 81.06
CA THR A 134 -5.31 39.57 81.12
C THR A 134 -3.92 39.04 80.82
N ALA A 135 -3.19 39.68 79.90
CA ALA A 135 -1.86 39.25 79.47
C ALA A 135 -1.84 37.77 79.06
N VAL A 136 -2.76 37.37 78.18
CA VAL A 136 -2.76 36.07 77.50
C VAL A 136 -2.72 36.34 76.01
N GLU A 137 -1.62 36.00 75.34
CA GLU A 137 -1.35 36.42 73.97
C GLU A 137 -1.96 35.49 72.92
N THR A 138 -2.02 34.19 73.22
CA THR A 138 -2.51 33.16 72.31
C THR A 138 -3.75 32.48 72.87
N VAL A 139 -4.87 32.66 72.19
CA VAL A 139 -6.13 32.01 72.52
C VAL A 139 -6.37 30.91 71.51
N ASN A 140 -6.18 29.65 71.93
CA ASN A 140 -6.58 28.47 71.17
C ASN A 140 -7.92 28.00 71.69
N VAL A 141 -8.91 27.93 70.81
CA VAL A 141 -10.27 27.61 71.20
C VAL A 141 -10.86 26.56 70.28
N THR A 142 -11.54 25.60 70.92
CA THR A 142 -12.31 24.53 70.29
C THR A 142 -13.70 24.54 70.89
N THR A 143 -14.74 24.27 70.12
CA THR A 143 -16.07 23.98 70.66
C THR A 143 -16.41 22.49 70.57
N ALA A 144 -16.89 21.95 71.69
CA ALA A 144 -17.52 20.64 71.82
C ALA A 144 -19.06 20.76 71.99
N ALA A 145 -19.61 21.97 71.92
CA ALA A 145 -21.04 22.22 72.00
C ALA A 145 -21.74 21.79 70.72
N ALA A 146 -22.71 20.86 70.82
CA ALA A 146 -23.45 20.37 69.66
C ALA A 146 -24.22 21.47 68.89
N GLY A 147 -24.54 22.59 69.54
CA GLY A 147 -25.21 23.75 68.94
C GLY A 147 -24.31 24.95 68.63
N GLY A 148 -22.99 24.79 68.76
CA GLY A 148 -22.04 25.91 68.73
C GLY A 148 -21.88 26.61 70.09
N ALA A 149 -20.86 27.45 70.20
CA ALA A 149 -20.57 28.22 71.41
C ALA A 149 -19.88 29.55 71.08
N THR A 150 -20.08 30.53 71.96
CA THR A 150 -19.50 31.87 71.85
C THR A 150 -18.40 32.08 72.88
N LEU A 151 -17.22 32.51 72.44
CA LEU A 151 -16.18 33.11 73.26
C LEU A 151 -16.23 34.62 73.09
N ASP A 152 -16.61 35.33 74.14
CA ASP A 152 -16.63 36.79 74.13
C ASP A 152 -15.36 37.36 74.78
N LEU A 153 -14.54 38.05 73.99
CA LEU A 153 -13.26 38.63 74.40
C LEU A 153 -13.39 40.08 74.89
N LEU A 154 -14.61 40.57 75.19
CA LEU A 154 -14.83 41.95 75.65
C LEU A 154 -13.99 42.32 76.89
N ALA A 155 -13.79 41.36 77.80
CA ALA A 155 -13.00 41.52 79.01
C ALA A 155 -11.55 40.98 78.86
N ALA A 156 -11.09 40.74 77.63
CA ALA A 156 -9.74 40.27 77.34
C ALA A 156 -8.79 41.45 77.03
N SER A 157 -7.56 41.38 77.52
CA SER A 157 -6.50 42.34 77.19
C SER A 157 -5.16 41.65 76.99
N GLY A 158 -4.41 42.04 75.96
CA GLY A 158 -3.12 41.45 75.60
C GLY A 158 -3.17 40.33 74.54
N VAL A 159 -4.36 39.92 74.09
CA VAL A 159 -4.51 38.91 73.02
C VAL A 159 -3.96 39.46 71.70
N THR A 160 -3.06 38.71 71.07
CA THR A 160 -2.45 39.05 69.76
C THR A 160 -2.73 38.01 68.69
N SER A 161 -3.10 36.79 69.11
CA SER A 161 -3.48 35.70 68.21
C SER A 161 -4.70 34.95 68.72
N VAL A 162 -5.62 34.69 67.81
CA VAL A 162 -6.80 33.88 68.05
C VAL A 162 -6.82 32.74 67.04
N SER A 163 -6.85 31.52 67.55
CA SER A 163 -6.83 30.32 66.75
C SER A 163 -8.03 29.45 67.08
N ASN A 164 -8.91 29.24 66.11
CA ASN A 164 -9.87 28.16 66.20
C ASN A 164 -9.19 26.87 65.71
N THR A 165 -8.95 25.96 66.64
CA THR A 165 -8.28 24.69 66.35
C THR A 165 -9.19 23.51 66.69
N GLY A 166 -9.58 22.69 65.71
CA GLY A 166 -10.26 21.42 66.01
C GLY A 166 -11.78 21.49 66.20
N SER A 167 -12.45 22.61 65.94
CA SER A 167 -13.89 22.74 66.18
C SER A 167 -14.73 21.95 65.16
N THR A 168 -15.65 21.14 65.68
CA THR A 168 -16.63 20.37 64.88
C THR A 168 -18.00 21.01 64.81
N SER A 169 -18.22 22.09 65.56
CA SER A 169 -19.43 22.92 65.55
C SER A 169 -19.04 24.40 65.45
N LEU A 170 -19.97 25.27 65.06
CA LEU A 170 -19.63 26.68 64.82
C LEU A 170 -19.16 27.35 66.12
N LEU A 171 -17.96 27.92 66.07
CA LEU A 171 -17.41 28.74 67.15
C LEU A 171 -17.58 30.21 66.78
N THR A 172 -18.15 30.99 67.67
CA THR A 172 -18.21 32.45 67.56
C THR A 172 -17.19 33.07 68.49
N VAL A 173 -16.34 33.98 68.00
CA VAL A 173 -15.42 34.78 68.81
C VAL A 173 -15.82 36.24 68.67
N ASN A 174 -16.34 36.83 69.75
CA ASN A 174 -16.80 38.21 69.77
C ASN A 174 -15.76 39.15 70.37
N ASN A 175 -15.88 40.43 70.03
CA ASN A 175 -15.09 41.52 70.57
C ASN A 175 -13.57 41.34 70.39
N ILE A 176 -13.13 40.90 69.22
CA ILE A 176 -11.71 40.76 68.87
C ILE A 176 -11.07 42.16 68.80
N GLY A 177 -10.01 42.38 69.59
CA GLY A 177 -9.34 43.67 69.67
C GLY A 177 -8.38 43.98 68.51
N ALA A 178 -8.06 45.27 68.32
CA ALA A 178 -7.18 45.76 67.25
C ALA A 178 -5.76 45.18 67.26
N SER A 179 -5.28 44.70 68.41
CA SER A 179 -3.96 44.08 68.55
C SER A 179 -3.89 42.65 67.99
N VAL A 180 -5.02 42.04 67.65
CA VAL A 180 -5.07 40.71 67.03
C VAL A 180 -4.75 40.83 65.55
N THR A 181 -3.53 40.43 65.19
CA THR A 181 -3.07 40.38 63.79
C THR A 181 -2.99 38.94 63.27
N GLY A 182 -2.87 37.96 64.18
CA GLY A 182 -2.79 36.55 63.84
C GLY A 182 -4.13 35.87 64.04
N ILE A 183 -4.90 35.72 62.97
CA ILE A 183 -6.16 34.94 63.01
C ILE A 183 -5.95 33.66 62.23
N THR A 184 -6.10 32.55 62.93
CA THR A 184 -5.91 31.22 62.35
C THR A 184 -7.18 30.41 62.48
N LEU A 185 -7.61 29.85 61.36
CA LEU A 185 -8.59 28.77 61.34
C LEU A 185 -7.84 27.51 60.94
N ALA A 186 -7.70 26.57 61.86
CA ALA A 186 -6.96 25.35 61.61
C ALA A 186 -7.66 24.09 62.08
N ASN A 187 -7.53 23.00 61.32
CA ASN A 187 -8.09 21.69 61.66
C ASN A 187 -9.61 21.76 62.03
N SER A 188 -10.36 22.68 61.43
CA SER A 188 -11.78 22.93 61.74
C SER A 188 -12.65 22.45 60.58
N SER A 189 -13.79 21.84 60.91
CA SER A 189 -14.77 21.39 59.91
C SER A 189 -16.05 22.24 59.89
N ALA A 190 -16.29 23.06 60.93
CA ALA A 190 -17.49 23.87 61.07
C ALA A 190 -17.27 25.37 60.78
N GLY A 191 -16.00 25.80 60.59
CA GLY A 191 -15.65 27.20 60.39
C GLY A 191 -15.60 27.99 61.70
N ALA A 192 -15.77 29.31 61.63
CA ALA A 192 -15.82 30.22 62.77
C ALA A 192 -16.47 31.56 62.41
N SER A 193 -17.10 32.20 63.38
CA SER A 193 -17.49 33.61 63.31
C SER A 193 -16.47 34.45 64.08
N PHE A 194 -15.89 35.46 63.44
CA PHE A 194 -14.94 36.39 64.02
C PHE A 194 -15.52 37.80 63.96
N ASP A 195 -15.92 38.30 65.13
CA ASP A 195 -16.54 39.62 65.29
C ASP A 195 -15.57 40.54 66.04
N PHE A 196 -15.24 41.68 65.44
CA PHE A 196 -14.22 42.60 65.94
C PHE A 196 -14.87 43.67 66.82
N LEU A 197 -14.10 44.26 67.73
CA LEU A 197 -14.57 45.43 68.47
C LEU A 197 -14.76 46.59 67.49
N ASP A 198 -15.91 47.28 67.48
CA ASP A 198 -16.17 48.46 66.62
C ASP A 198 -14.98 49.43 66.56
N SER A 199 -14.37 49.72 67.73
CA SER A 199 -13.20 50.61 67.84
C SER A 199 -11.92 50.14 67.13
N SER A 200 -11.89 48.90 66.63
CA SER A 200 -10.76 48.28 65.93
C SER A 200 -10.91 48.24 64.41
N VAL A 201 -12.07 48.68 63.90
CA VAL A 201 -12.50 48.58 62.49
C VAL A 201 -13.28 49.84 62.06
N THR A 202 -12.74 51.03 62.36
CA THR A 202 -13.41 52.33 62.13
C THR A 202 -13.02 53.04 60.82
N GLY A 203 -12.15 52.44 60.01
CA GLY A 203 -11.64 52.98 58.75
C GLY A 203 -12.59 52.76 57.59
N THR A 204 -12.13 53.07 56.38
CA THR A 204 -12.83 52.76 55.10
C THR A 204 -11.97 51.89 54.19
N SER A 205 -10.97 51.23 54.77
CA SER A 205 -9.97 50.41 54.09
C SER A 205 -9.39 49.38 55.07
N ASP A 206 -10.21 48.94 56.00
CA ASP A 206 -9.83 47.96 56.99
C ASP A 206 -9.59 46.61 56.31
N ALA A 207 -8.38 46.11 56.49
CA ALA A 207 -7.92 44.86 55.92
C ALA A 207 -7.59 43.85 57.01
N LYS A 208 -7.97 42.58 56.81
CA LYS A 208 -7.61 41.48 57.71
C LYS A 208 -7.16 40.26 56.94
N THR A 209 -6.10 39.64 57.45
CA THR A 209 -5.54 38.41 56.89
C THR A 209 -5.87 37.23 57.79
N PHE A 210 -6.46 36.19 57.20
CA PHE A 210 -6.78 34.94 57.87
C PHE A 210 -5.86 33.86 57.32
N THR A 211 -5.12 33.21 58.22
CA THR A 211 -4.34 32.03 57.85
C THR A 211 -5.24 30.82 57.94
N ILE A 212 -5.42 30.13 56.82
CA ILE A 212 -6.27 28.95 56.70
C ILE A 212 -5.36 27.74 56.54
N SER A 213 -5.50 26.73 57.40
CA SER A 213 -4.66 25.53 57.34
C SER A 213 -5.39 24.26 57.79
N ASN A 214 -5.45 23.25 56.93
CA ASN A 214 -6.18 22.00 57.16
C ASN A 214 -7.67 22.23 57.51
N VAL A 215 -8.31 23.20 56.86
CA VAL A 215 -9.74 23.45 57.00
C VAL A 215 -10.47 22.67 55.91
N SER A 216 -11.49 21.91 56.29
CA SER A 216 -12.18 20.98 55.37
C SER A 216 -13.65 21.34 55.13
N GLY A 217 -14.05 22.57 55.44
CA GLY A 217 -15.41 23.09 55.27
C GLY A 217 -15.81 24.13 56.32
N GLY A 218 -17.12 24.41 56.40
CA GLY A 218 -17.72 25.25 57.42
C GLY A 218 -17.95 26.70 57.01
N VAL A 219 -18.54 27.49 57.93
CA VAL A 219 -18.90 28.89 57.69
C VAL A 219 -17.87 29.80 58.36
N VAL A 220 -17.25 30.69 57.59
CA VAL A 220 -16.41 31.78 58.09
C VAL A 220 -17.23 33.06 58.03
N THR A 221 -17.58 33.61 59.19
CA THR A 221 -18.22 34.92 59.29
C THR A 221 -17.18 35.93 59.76
N VAL A 222 -17.07 37.07 59.08
CA VAL A 222 -16.21 38.18 59.45
C VAL A 222 -17.07 39.43 59.60
N ASP A 223 -16.74 40.25 60.60
CA ASP A 223 -17.39 41.53 60.87
C ASP A 223 -17.67 42.36 59.60
N ASN A 224 -18.80 43.04 59.63
CA ASN A 224 -19.37 43.90 58.62
C ASN A 224 -18.57 45.17 58.34
N ALA A 225 -17.63 45.55 59.21
CA ALA A 225 -16.78 46.74 59.08
C ALA A 225 -15.39 46.46 58.44
N ILE A 226 -15.18 45.27 57.85
CA ILE A 226 -13.96 44.93 57.12
C ILE A 226 -14.20 45.05 55.62
N GLU A 227 -13.50 45.97 54.93
CA GLU A 227 -13.63 46.18 53.49
C GLU A 227 -12.75 45.25 52.64
N SER A 228 -11.65 44.73 53.19
CA SER A 228 -10.75 43.82 52.48
C SER A 228 -10.35 42.60 53.31
N ILE A 229 -10.57 41.42 52.76
CA ILE A 229 -10.18 40.16 53.40
C ILE A 229 -9.14 39.46 52.54
N THR A 230 -8.03 39.08 53.18
CA THR A 230 -7.05 38.17 52.59
C THR A 230 -7.17 36.80 53.23
N LEU A 231 -7.47 35.78 52.42
CA LEU A 231 -7.39 34.38 52.84
C LEU A 231 -6.05 33.82 52.38
N ASN A 232 -5.13 33.64 53.31
CA ASN A 232 -3.81 33.08 53.05
C ASN A 232 -3.85 31.57 53.28
N SER A 233 -3.96 30.81 52.19
CA SER A 233 -4.04 29.35 52.21
C SER A 233 -2.64 28.74 52.29
N VAL A 234 -2.37 28.02 53.38
CA VAL A 234 -1.06 27.43 53.65
C VAL A 234 -1.15 25.96 54.08
N GLY A 235 -0.06 25.23 53.86
CA GLY A 235 0.04 23.81 54.19
C GLY A 235 -0.64 22.94 53.14
N SER A 236 -1.65 22.19 53.54
CA SER A 236 -2.44 21.33 52.64
C SER A 236 -3.62 22.10 52.03
N ALA A 237 -4.32 21.48 51.07
CA ALA A 237 -5.50 22.07 50.43
C ALA A 237 -6.56 22.46 51.47
N ASN A 238 -7.08 23.67 51.35
CA ASN A 238 -8.05 24.23 52.29
C ASN A 238 -9.41 24.44 51.62
N THR A 239 -10.48 24.13 52.34
CA THR A 239 -11.86 24.33 51.89
C THR A 239 -12.64 25.14 52.91
N VAL A 240 -13.23 26.26 52.48
CA VAL A 240 -14.21 27.05 53.25
C VAL A 240 -15.56 26.90 52.55
N THR A 241 -16.59 26.43 53.27
CA THR A 241 -17.90 26.20 52.66
C THR A 241 -18.64 27.50 52.40
N THR A 242 -18.63 28.44 53.33
CA THR A 242 -19.29 29.75 53.17
C THR A 242 -18.43 30.84 53.79
N LEU A 243 -18.23 31.95 53.06
CA LEU A 243 -17.67 33.19 53.61
C LEU A 243 -18.77 34.25 53.71
N THR A 244 -19.08 34.71 54.92
CA THR A 244 -20.01 35.81 55.17
C THR A 244 -19.22 37.03 55.65
N SER A 245 -19.14 38.06 54.82
CA SER A 245 -18.48 39.32 55.13
C SER A 245 -19.10 40.45 54.31
N ASN A 246 -18.85 41.70 54.68
CA ASN A 246 -19.16 42.88 53.85
C ASN A 246 -17.94 43.42 53.09
N ALA A 247 -16.89 42.61 52.95
CA ALA A 247 -15.69 43.03 52.24
C ALA A 247 -15.95 43.16 50.74
N ASP A 248 -15.72 44.36 50.21
CA ASP A 248 -15.81 44.67 48.77
C ASP A 248 -14.73 43.94 47.97
N THR A 249 -13.56 43.68 48.59
CA THR A 249 -12.44 42.99 47.94
C THR A 249 -12.05 41.72 48.69
N LEU A 250 -12.05 40.60 47.96
CA LEU A 250 -11.53 39.31 48.45
C LEU A 250 -10.22 38.97 47.75
N LEU A 251 -9.14 38.86 48.53
CA LEU A 251 -7.84 38.42 48.05
C LEU A 251 -7.57 36.99 48.50
N ILE A 252 -7.17 36.15 47.55
CA ILE A 252 -6.69 34.79 47.82
C ILE A 252 -5.19 34.76 47.56
N SER A 253 -4.45 34.26 48.54
CA SER A 253 -2.99 34.24 48.50
C SER A 253 -2.45 32.97 49.16
N GLY A 254 -1.14 32.79 49.05
CA GLY A 254 -0.45 31.64 49.63
C GLY A 254 -0.03 30.64 48.56
N SER A 255 0.40 29.46 49.02
CA SER A 255 0.98 28.43 48.16
C SER A 255 0.14 27.15 48.11
N ALA A 256 -0.87 27.02 48.97
CA ALA A 256 -1.72 25.84 49.02
C ALA A 256 -3.02 26.08 48.23
N ALA A 257 -3.53 25.03 47.58
CA ALA A 257 -4.81 25.09 46.88
C ALA A 257 -5.92 25.56 47.83
N PHE A 258 -6.82 26.41 47.32
CA PHE A 258 -7.87 27.02 48.12
C PHE A 258 -9.22 26.87 47.42
N THR A 259 -10.19 26.29 48.11
CA THR A 259 -11.55 26.11 47.63
C THR A 259 -12.52 26.93 48.48
N LEU A 260 -13.28 27.81 47.85
CA LEU A 260 -14.41 28.52 48.46
C LEU A 260 -15.70 28.05 47.81
N THR A 261 -16.53 27.33 48.58
CA THR A 261 -17.70 26.66 48.01
C THR A 261 -18.84 27.63 47.72
N ASN A 262 -19.18 28.47 48.70
CA ASN A 262 -20.13 29.57 48.60
C ASN A 262 -19.38 30.87 48.84
N ALA A 263 -19.29 31.68 47.80
CA ALA A 263 -18.49 32.88 47.85
C ALA A 263 -19.10 34.01 48.66
N ASN A 264 -18.27 35.02 48.94
CA ASN A 264 -18.73 36.25 49.54
C ASN A 264 -19.65 36.98 48.57
N THR A 265 -20.96 37.00 48.87
CA THR A 265 -21.96 37.65 48.04
C THR A 265 -21.83 39.17 47.99
N THR A 266 -20.98 39.80 48.80
CA THR A 266 -20.77 41.26 48.79
C THR A 266 -19.55 41.69 47.98
N ALA A 267 -18.56 40.82 47.77
CA ALA A 267 -17.32 41.20 47.10
C ALA A 267 -17.58 41.56 45.63
N GLU A 268 -17.16 42.76 45.25
CA GLU A 268 -17.23 43.25 43.87
C GLU A 268 -15.98 42.85 43.07
N THR A 269 -14.83 42.73 43.75
CA THR A 269 -13.57 42.31 43.12
C THR A 269 -12.99 41.10 43.83
N ILE A 270 -12.67 40.07 43.05
CA ILE A 270 -11.99 38.87 43.53
C ILE A 270 -10.70 38.72 42.77
N THR A 271 -9.58 38.70 43.49
CA THR A 271 -8.26 38.59 42.89
C THR A 271 -7.44 37.53 43.62
N SER A 272 -6.85 36.62 42.84
CA SER A 272 -5.85 35.69 43.36
C SER A 272 -4.45 36.12 42.96
N THR A 273 -3.55 36.11 43.95
CA THR A 273 -2.09 36.11 43.72
C THR A 273 -1.46 34.79 44.19
N SER A 274 -2.31 33.82 44.54
CA SER A 274 -1.89 32.48 44.92
C SER A 274 -1.11 31.83 43.77
N THR A 275 -0.08 31.05 44.13
CA THR A 275 0.57 30.12 43.19
C THR A 275 -0.06 28.74 43.23
N GLY A 276 -0.94 28.49 44.21
CA GLY A 276 -1.76 27.29 44.29
C GLY A 276 -3.12 27.52 43.63
N ALA A 277 -3.69 26.47 43.05
CA ALA A 277 -4.98 26.49 42.37
C ALA A 277 -6.10 27.06 43.26
N VAL A 278 -6.89 27.96 42.68
CA VAL A 278 -8.07 28.57 43.30
C VAL A 278 -9.33 27.99 42.69
N THR A 279 -10.20 27.46 43.54
CA THR A 279 -11.51 26.92 43.13
C THR A 279 -12.63 27.72 43.78
N LEU A 280 -13.49 28.36 42.99
CA LEU A 280 -14.65 29.11 43.45
C LEU A 280 -15.93 28.48 42.89
N THR A 281 -16.68 27.70 43.68
CA THR A 281 -17.74 26.83 43.12
C THR A 281 -19.17 27.43 43.12
N SER A 282 -19.44 28.56 43.79
CA SER A 282 -20.74 29.24 43.65
C SER A 282 -20.80 30.67 44.22
N ASN A 283 -21.73 31.46 43.65
CA ASN A 283 -22.36 32.67 44.21
C ASN A 283 -21.48 33.90 44.51
N ASN A 284 -20.53 34.19 43.63
CA ASN A 284 -19.90 35.52 43.49
C ASN A 284 -20.89 36.55 42.89
N ALA A 285 -22.13 36.61 43.38
CA ALA A 285 -23.25 37.25 42.67
C ALA A 285 -23.07 38.75 42.40
N ASN A 286 -22.20 39.43 43.16
CA ASN A 286 -21.87 40.83 42.97
C ASN A 286 -20.46 41.07 42.43
N ALA A 287 -19.66 40.02 42.18
CA ALA A 287 -18.33 40.20 41.61
C ALA A 287 -18.45 40.66 40.16
N THR A 288 -17.96 41.85 39.86
CA THR A 288 -17.90 42.41 38.51
C THR A 288 -16.62 41.97 37.80
N THR A 289 -15.57 41.71 38.58
CA THR A 289 -14.28 41.25 38.08
C THR A 289 -13.77 40.07 38.91
N VAL A 290 -13.47 38.97 38.21
CA VAL A 290 -12.73 37.83 38.77
C VAL A 290 -11.43 37.68 38.00
N THR A 291 -10.31 37.79 38.70
CA THR A 291 -8.98 37.58 38.13
C THR A 291 -8.21 36.57 38.94
N THR A 292 -7.70 35.55 38.29
CA THR A 292 -6.91 34.52 38.95
C THR A 292 -5.43 34.60 38.59
N GLY A 293 -4.63 33.76 39.24
CA GLY A 293 -3.17 33.85 39.23
C GLY A 293 -2.56 32.77 38.34
N ALA A 294 -1.39 32.29 38.73
CA ALA A 294 -0.84 31.09 38.12
C ALA A 294 -1.37 29.85 38.86
N GLY A 295 -1.68 28.78 38.13
CA GLY A 295 -2.26 27.56 38.69
C GLY A 295 -3.40 27.06 37.81
N ALA A 296 -3.92 25.85 38.06
CA ALA A 296 -5.11 25.37 37.37
C ALA A 296 -6.35 25.84 38.13
N ASP A 297 -6.77 27.07 37.86
CA ASP A 297 -7.87 27.74 38.53
C ASP A 297 -9.22 27.26 37.98
N SER A 298 -10.24 27.22 38.85
CA SER A 298 -11.58 26.75 38.48
C SER A 298 -12.65 27.67 39.06
N ILE A 299 -13.39 28.34 38.17
CA ILE A 299 -14.38 29.35 38.53
C ILE A 299 -15.74 28.90 38.04
N THR A 300 -16.66 28.65 38.96
CA THR A 300 -18.06 28.38 38.66
C THR A 300 -18.88 29.64 38.87
N MET A 301 -19.42 30.16 37.77
CA MET A 301 -20.28 31.32 37.70
C MET A 301 -21.74 30.87 37.70
N SER A 302 -22.48 31.37 38.68
CA SER A 302 -23.93 31.17 38.77
C SER A 302 -24.59 32.51 39.12
N PRO A 303 -25.24 33.20 38.18
CA PRO A 303 -25.97 34.43 38.51
C PRO A 303 -27.49 34.27 38.47
N THR A 304 -28.15 35.04 39.34
CA THR A 304 -29.50 35.56 39.10
C THR A 304 -29.32 36.97 38.53
N ALA A 305 -29.43 37.14 37.20
CA ALA A 305 -29.14 38.36 36.42
C ALA A 305 -27.65 38.82 36.44
N ALA A 306 -27.02 38.80 35.26
CA ALA A 306 -25.60 39.04 35.03
C ALA A 306 -25.11 40.39 35.58
N LYS A 307 -24.03 40.31 36.36
CA LYS A 307 -23.26 41.42 36.92
C LYS A 307 -21.76 41.14 36.89
N VAL A 308 -21.32 40.07 36.23
CA VAL A 308 -19.91 39.72 36.12
C VAL A 308 -19.49 40.11 34.72
N GLU A 309 -18.91 41.29 34.57
CA GLU A 309 -18.54 41.85 33.27
C GLU A 309 -17.19 41.33 32.79
N THR A 310 -16.31 40.81 33.68
CA THR A 310 -14.99 40.32 33.29
C THR A 310 -14.53 39.12 34.13
N VAL A 311 -14.24 38.02 33.46
CA VAL A 311 -13.41 36.92 33.97
C VAL A 311 -12.16 36.83 33.12
N SER A 312 -11.02 37.04 33.76
CA SER A 312 -9.72 36.85 33.14
C SER A 312 -8.90 35.93 34.00
N LEU A 313 -8.58 34.77 33.46
CA LEU A 313 -7.74 33.81 34.14
C LEU A 313 -6.27 34.08 33.78
N GLY A 314 -5.37 33.45 34.52
CA GLY A 314 -3.95 33.73 34.45
C GLY A 314 -3.23 32.75 33.54
N ALA A 315 -2.12 32.19 34.05
CA ALA A 315 -1.38 31.16 33.34
C ALA A 315 -1.66 29.80 33.98
N GLY A 316 -2.09 28.82 33.20
CA GLY A 316 -2.60 27.58 33.75
C GLY A 316 -3.46 26.83 32.76
N ASN A 317 -3.95 25.65 33.16
CA ASN A 317 -5.02 25.00 32.41
C ASN A 317 -6.31 25.27 33.19
N ASP A 318 -6.93 26.40 32.89
CA ASP A 318 -7.99 26.96 33.71
C ASP A 318 -9.38 26.49 33.26
N LYS A 319 -10.35 26.55 34.18
CA LYS A 319 -11.73 26.09 33.96
C LYS A 319 -12.73 27.17 34.34
N VAL A 320 -13.61 27.54 33.41
CA VAL A 320 -14.76 28.42 33.70
C VAL A 320 -16.05 27.64 33.47
N THR A 321 -16.81 27.43 34.54
CA THR A 321 -18.15 26.82 34.46
C THR A 321 -19.22 27.88 34.54
N PHE A 322 -20.14 27.97 33.58
CA PHE A 322 -21.28 28.88 33.66
C PHE A 322 -22.62 28.13 33.69
N THR A 323 -23.56 28.67 34.48
CA THR A 323 -24.90 28.08 34.67
C THR A 323 -26.05 29.02 34.26
N ALA A 324 -25.76 30.10 33.52
CA ALA A 324 -26.76 31.03 32.96
C ALA A 324 -26.23 31.71 31.67
N ASN A 325 -27.12 32.36 30.90
CA ASN A 325 -26.75 33.08 29.67
C ASN A 325 -25.84 34.27 30.00
N LEU A 326 -24.74 34.43 29.27
CA LEU A 326 -23.91 35.64 29.30
C LEU A 326 -24.57 36.74 28.45
N ALA A 327 -24.34 37.99 28.81
CA ALA A 327 -24.75 39.15 28.06
C ALA A 327 -23.69 39.54 27.01
N ASP A 328 -24.11 40.31 26.00
CA ASP A 328 -23.28 40.82 24.89
C ASP A 328 -22.22 41.85 25.36
N THR A 329 -21.99 42.01 26.66
CA THR A 329 -20.97 42.88 27.26
C THR A 329 -19.97 42.10 28.12
N ASP A 330 -20.24 40.83 28.41
CA ASP A 330 -19.43 40.04 29.34
C ASP A 330 -18.16 39.56 28.65
N VAL A 331 -16.99 39.73 29.28
CA VAL A 331 -15.69 39.32 28.75
C VAL A 331 -15.20 38.07 29.47
N LEU A 332 -14.97 37.00 28.72
CA LEU A 332 -14.30 35.79 29.18
C LEU A 332 -12.97 35.62 28.45
N ASN A 333 -11.90 35.49 29.22
CA ASN A 333 -10.55 35.23 28.72
C ASN A 333 -9.93 34.09 29.52
N GLY A 334 -9.65 32.96 28.85
CA GLY A 334 -8.97 31.82 29.46
C GLY A 334 -7.51 32.11 29.83
N GLY A 335 -6.88 33.09 29.19
CA GLY A 335 -5.50 33.46 29.49
C GLY A 335 -4.49 32.65 28.68
N ASP A 336 -3.34 32.34 29.29
CA ASP A 336 -2.29 31.55 28.65
C ASP A 336 -2.37 30.09 29.11
N GLY A 337 -2.63 29.17 28.19
CA GLY A 337 -2.62 27.75 28.51
C GLY A 337 -3.54 26.93 27.62
N THR A 338 -4.09 25.85 28.18
CA THR A 338 -5.17 25.09 27.53
C THR A 338 -6.41 25.24 28.39
N ASP A 339 -7.25 26.19 28.02
CA ASP A 339 -8.33 26.65 28.87
C ASP A 339 -9.66 26.04 28.44
N THR A 340 -10.47 25.70 29.44
CA THR A 340 -11.73 24.96 29.25
C THR A 340 -12.93 25.81 29.64
N LEU A 341 -13.82 26.01 28.69
CA LEU A 341 -15.13 26.61 28.90
C LEU A 341 -16.17 25.51 29.13
N ILE A 342 -16.82 25.51 30.29
CA ILE A 342 -17.70 24.45 30.77
C ILE A 342 -19.14 24.98 30.91
N SER A 343 -20.13 24.34 30.28
CA SER A 343 -21.54 24.75 30.40
C SER A 343 -22.52 23.67 29.98
N THR A 344 -23.80 23.93 30.16
CA THR A 344 -24.85 23.22 29.42
C THR A 344 -24.92 23.70 27.97
N PHE A 345 -25.42 22.83 27.10
CA PHE A 345 -25.61 23.09 25.67
C PHE A 345 -26.43 24.35 25.39
N ALA A 346 -27.60 24.46 26.01
CA ALA A 346 -28.56 25.52 25.71
C ALA A 346 -28.02 26.92 26.01
N LEU A 347 -27.18 27.03 27.04
CA LEU A 347 -26.57 28.29 27.43
C LEU A 347 -25.44 28.68 26.47
N LEU A 348 -24.71 27.68 25.97
CA LEU A 348 -23.63 27.88 25.04
C LEU A 348 -24.17 28.26 23.64
N ASP A 349 -25.22 27.58 23.16
CA ASP A 349 -25.96 27.97 21.93
C ASP A 349 -26.60 29.37 22.03
N GLY A 350 -27.15 29.70 23.20
CA GLY A 350 -27.67 31.06 23.43
C GLY A 350 -26.59 32.15 23.31
N LEU A 351 -25.37 31.88 23.76
CA LEU A 351 -24.22 32.80 23.67
C LEU A 351 -23.82 33.08 22.22
N THR A 352 -23.89 32.06 21.38
CA THR A 352 -23.42 32.12 19.99
C THR A 352 -24.32 32.98 19.11
N THR A 353 -25.62 32.96 19.40
CA THR A 353 -26.61 33.81 18.70
C THR A 353 -26.50 35.29 19.07
N ALA A 354 -25.85 35.62 20.20
CA ALA A 354 -25.77 36.97 20.77
C ALA A 354 -24.48 37.75 20.39
N THR A 355 -23.32 37.10 20.25
CA THR A 355 -22.01 37.77 20.19
C THR A 355 -21.47 38.10 18.78
N SER A 356 -22.33 38.18 17.77
CA SER A 356 -21.94 38.25 16.34
C SER A 356 -21.02 39.41 15.88
N THR A 357 -20.57 40.34 16.74
CA THR A 357 -19.76 41.52 16.36
C THR A 357 -18.63 41.96 17.29
N VAL A 358 -18.44 41.38 18.49
CA VAL A 358 -17.38 41.76 19.45
C VAL A 358 -16.73 40.50 20.04
N GLU A 359 -15.40 40.43 20.04
CA GLU A 359 -14.64 39.32 20.64
C GLU A 359 -14.72 39.37 22.17
N LEU A 360 -15.76 38.74 22.70
CA LEU A 360 -16.08 38.73 24.12
C LEU A 360 -15.73 37.41 24.81
N VAL A 361 -15.51 36.35 24.03
CA VAL A 361 -14.94 35.08 24.49
C VAL A 361 -13.67 34.84 23.70
N SER A 362 -12.55 34.66 24.39
CA SER A 362 -11.23 34.53 23.77
C SER A 362 -10.33 33.58 24.55
N ASN A 363 -9.33 33.01 23.87
CA ASN A 363 -8.31 32.13 24.45
C ASN A 363 -8.92 30.97 25.26
N PHE A 364 -9.87 30.27 24.65
CA PHE A 364 -10.34 28.97 25.13
C PHE A 364 -10.12 27.97 24.02
N GLU A 365 -9.46 26.86 24.30
CA GLU A 365 -9.14 25.84 23.28
C GLU A 365 -10.11 24.66 23.38
N THR A 366 -10.76 24.53 24.54
CA THR A 366 -11.66 23.41 24.87
C THR A 366 -13.03 23.91 25.32
N VAL A 367 -14.09 23.30 24.77
CA VAL A 367 -15.45 23.40 25.31
C VAL A 367 -15.83 22.07 25.97
N GLU A 368 -16.38 22.10 27.18
CA GLU A 368 -16.85 20.92 27.91
C GLU A 368 -18.36 21.05 28.19
N PHE A 369 -19.15 20.07 27.76
CA PHE A 369 -20.59 20.02 28.04
C PHE A 369 -20.89 19.29 29.33
N THR A 370 -21.73 19.86 30.19
CA THR A 370 -22.11 19.34 31.52
C THR A 370 -23.50 18.72 31.59
N ASP A 371 -24.30 18.87 30.54
CA ASP A 371 -25.63 18.31 30.44
C ASP A 371 -25.77 17.38 29.24
N ALA A 372 -26.94 16.76 29.19
CA ALA A 372 -27.26 15.85 28.13
C ALA A 372 -27.87 16.53 26.91
N PHE A 373 -27.48 16.05 25.74
CA PHE A 373 -28.16 16.39 24.50
C PHE A 373 -29.61 15.89 24.51
N THR A 374 -30.48 16.63 23.85
CA THR A 374 -31.85 16.21 23.52
C THR A 374 -31.84 15.76 22.07
N ALA A 375 -32.62 14.73 21.74
CA ALA A 375 -32.76 14.24 20.38
C ALA A 375 -33.04 15.39 19.37
N GLY A 376 -32.22 15.49 18.33
CA GLY A 376 -32.36 16.45 17.24
C GLY A 376 -31.75 17.83 17.52
N GLN A 377 -30.99 18.02 18.61
CA GLN A 377 -30.25 19.25 18.84
C GLN A 377 -29.03 19.34 17.91
N THR A 378 -28.71 20.55 17.45
CA THR A 378 -27.54 20.87 16.63
C THR A 378 -26.70 21.93 17.33
N PHE A 379 -25.44 21.64 17.60
CA PHE A 379 -24.49 22.60 18.15
C PHE A 379 -23.54 23.06 17.07
N ASP A 380 -23.41 24.37 16.87
CA ASP A 380 -22.40 24.91 15.98
C ASP A 380 -21.19 25.40 16.80
N VAL A 381 -20.09 24.65 16.76
CA VAL A 381 -18.83 25.01 17.45
C VAL A 381 -18.29 26.33 16.90
N ALA A 382 -18.55 26.64 15.62
CA ALA A 382 -18.17 27.91 14.98
C ALA A 382 -18.74 29.13 15.69
N SER A 383 -19.87 28.92 16.37
CA SER A 383 -20.70 30.00 16.85
C SER A 383 -20.27 30.46 18.26
N VAL A 384 -19.55 29.62 19.03
CA VAL A 384 -18.95 30.00 20.32
C VAL A 384 -17.65 30.75 20.14
N GLN A 385 -17.01 30.59 18.98
CA GLN A 385 -15.65 31.07 18.77
C GLN A 385 -15.35 31.56 17.38
N LYS A 386 -14.76 32.74 17.35
CA LYS A 386 -13.80 33.06 16.30
C LYS A 386 -12.58 32.15 16.46
N ALA A 387 -12.09 31.59 15.35
CA ALA A 387 -10.85 30.81 15.16
C ALA A 387 -10.05 30.46 16.43
N GLY A 388 -10.19 29.23 16.96
CA GLY A 388 -9.37 28.80 18.10
C GLY A 388 -9.74 27.46 18.74
N ILE A 389 -11.03 27.08 18.83
CA ILE A 389 -11.44 25.78 19.38
C ILE A 389 -11.05 24.73 18.36
N ALA A 390 -10.05 23.96 18.76
CA ALA A 390 -9.74 22.70 18.12
C ALA A 390 -10.37 21.53 18.90
N THR A 391 -10.90 21.73 20.11
CA THR A 391 -11.31 20.62 20.99
C THR A 391 -12.71 20.79 21.59
N VAL A 392 -13.58 19.80 21.39
CA VAL A 392 -14.85 19.64 22.12
C VAL A 392 -14.74 18.44 23.04
N THR A 393 -14.99 18.63 24.33
CA THR A 393 -15.00 17.58 25.34
C THR A 393 -16.42 17.25 25.76
N LEU A 394 -16.74 15.96 25.73
CA LEU A 394 -17.98 15.41 26.22
C LEU A 394 -17.73 14.81 27.59
N ASP A 395 -18.22 15.46 28.64
CA ASP A 395 -18.18 14.89 29.99
C ASP A 395 -19.25 13.80 30.15
N GLY A 396 -19.05 12.90 31.12
CA GLY A 396 -19.84 11.67 31.29
C GLY A 396 -21.30 11.85 31.73
N ASN A 397 -21.93 13.01 31.52
CA ASN A 397 -23.29 13.31 31.99
C ASN A 397 -24.39 13.23 30.91
N GLY A 398 -24.09 12.80 29.67
CA GLY A 398 -25.06 12.83 28.56
C GLY A 398 -26.05 11.65 28.43
N THR A 399 -27.38 11.91 28.62
CA THR A 399 -28.53 11.24 27.95
C THR A 399 -29.74 12.21 27.78
N ALA A 400 -30.27 12.48 26.58
CA ALA A 400 -30.95 11.54 25.69
C ALA A 400 -31.13 12.02 24.23
N GLY A 401 -30.73 11.17 23.28
CA GLY A 401 -31.06 11.25 21.85
C GLY A 401 -29.91 11.66 20.94
N ALA A 402 -29.98 11.27 19.66
CA ALA A 402 -29.01 11.67 18.64
C ALA A 402 -28.94 13.20 18.49
N ALA A 403 -27.74 13.76 18.52
CA ALA A 403 -27.47 15.18 18.32
C ALA A 403 -26.34 15.37 17.31
N THR A 404 -26.37 16.50 16.61
CA THR A 404 -25.39 16.89 15.60
C THR A 404 -24.43 17.91 16.19
N ILE A 405 -23.12 17.67 16.05
CA ILE A 405 -22.10 18.68 16.36
C ILE A 405 -21.49 19.14 15.03
N ASN A 406 -21.67 20.42 14.72
CA ASN A 406 -21.12 21.06 13.55
C ASN A 406 -19.80 21.73 13.93
N PHE A 407 -18.73 21.32 13.28
CA PHE A 407 -17.43 21.94 13.38
C PHE A 407 -17.25 22.94 12.24
N LEU A 408 -16.32 23.88 12.39
CA LEU A 408 -15.80 24.63 11.25
C LEU A 408 -14.97 23.69 10.36
N ALA A 409 -14.93 23.97 9.05
CA ALA A 409 -13.96 23.36 8.16
C ALA A 409 -12.52 23.52 8.73
N GLY A 410 -11.73 22.45 8.64
CA GLY A 410 -10.39 22.35 9.20
C GLY A 410 -10.20 21.09 10.05
N SER A 411 -9.34 21.20 11.07
CA SER A 411 -9.03 20.09 11.98
C SER A 411 -9.70 20.28 13.33
N SER A 412 -10.47 19.28 13.73
CA SER A 412 -11.24 19.29 14.96
C SER A 412 -10.97 18.04 15.79
N THR A 413 -11.05 18.17 17.11
CA THR A 413 -10.89 17.10 18.09
C THR A 413 -12.15 16.98 18.93
N LEU A 414 -12.67 15.77 19.05
CA LEU A 414 -13.74 15.40 19.96
C LEU A 414 -13.17 14.51 21.07
N ASN A 415 -12.99 15.06 22.26
CA ASN A 415 -12.63 14.33 23.46
C ASN A 415 -13.86 13.69 24.10
N VAL A 416 -13.81 12.39 24.34
CA VAL A 416 -14.79 11.66 25.15
C VAL A 416 -14.18 11.45 26.53
N ALA A 417 -14.76 12.07 27.56
CA ALA A 417 -14.23 12.11 28.93
C ALA A 417 -15.05 11.32 29.96
N GLY A 418 -16.09 10.59 29.52
CA GLY A 418 -16.86 9.66 30.36
C GLY A 418 -17.76 8.73 29.55
N ALA A 419 -18.50 7.84 30.23
CA ALA A 419 -19.40 6.89 29.56
C ALA A 419 -20.53 7.65 28.86
N LEU A 420 -20.53 7.63 27.53
CA LEU A 420 -21.57 8.26 26.73
C LEU A 420 -22.85 7.42 26.86
N GLY A 421 -23.97 8.05 27.20
CA GLY A 421 -25.26 7.37 27.24
C GLY A 421 -25.89 7.21 25.85
N ASN A 422 -27.20 6.94 25.80
CA ASN A 422 -27.96 6.83 24.54
C ASN A 422 -28.06 8.18 23.81
N GLY A 423 -27.03 8.58 23.06
CA GLY A 423 -27.16 9.65 22.07
C GLY A 423 -25.97 10.57 21.82
N LEU A 424 -25.21 10.29 20.76
CA LEU A 424 -24.42 11.28 20.01
C LEU A 424 -24.26 10.69 18.61
N HIS A 425 -24.82 11.32 17.58
CA HIS A 425 -24.86 10.73 16.25
C HIS A 425 -24.94 11.84 15.21
N THR A 426 -23.89 11.93 14.39
CA THR A 426 -23.62 12.94 13.37
C THR A 426 -22.63 14.00 13.84
N PHE A 427 -21.44 13.94 13.27
CA PHE A 427 -20.46 15.02 13.28
C PHE A 427 -20.42 15.60 11.88
N ASP A 428 -20.54 16.91 11.77
CA ASP A 428 -20.60 17.59 10.48
C ASP A 428 -19.51 18.66 10.41
N ALA A 429 -18.86 18.82 9.26
CA ALA A 429 -17.94 19.92 9.02
C ALA A 429 -18.63 20.96 8.13
N ALA A 430 -18.88 22.15 8.66
CA ALA A 430 -19.47 23.22 7.88
C ALA A 430 -18.46 23.74 6.83
N GLY A 431 -18.63 23.33 5.56
CA GLY A 431 -17.74 23.75 4.48
C GLY A 431 -17.88 22.96 3.19
N THR A 432 -16.93 23.18 2.28
CA THR A 432 -16.74 22.35 1.07
C THR A 432 -15.26 22.02 0.90
N ALA A 433 -14.48 22.07 2.00
CA ALA A 433 -13.07 21.74 1.93
C ALA A 433 -12.95 20.23 1.71
N THR A 434 -11.91 19.81 1.02
CA THR A 434 -11.65 18.40 0.70
C THR A 434 -10.54 17.84 1.59
N THR A 435 -10.32 18.45 2.76
CA THR A 435 -9.23 18.11 3.69
C THR A 435 -9.69 18.22 5.15
N ASP A 436 -10.99 18.17 5.42
CA ASP A 436 -11.55 18.30 6.75
C ASP A 436 -11.25 17.04 7.58
N THR A 437 -10.79 17.24 8.82
CA THR A 437 -10.36 16.16 9.70
C THR A 437 -11.06 16.21 11.06
N LEU A 438 -11.54 15.06 11.52
CA LEU A 438 -12.09 14.87 12.86
C LEU A 438 -11.25 13.86 13.63
N THR A 439 -10.65 14.26 14.74
CA THR A 439 -9.98 13.35 15.69
C THR A 439 -10.89 13.08 16.87
N VAL A 440 -11.43 11.87 16.98
CA VAL A 440 -12.18 11.41 18.14
C VAL A 440 -11.22 10.78 19.13
N ALA A 441 -10.92 11.48 20.22
CA ALA A 441 -9.97 11.06 21.25
C ALA A 441 -10.69 10.65 22.54
N ASN A 442 -10.12 9.68 23.24
CA ASN A 442 -10.62 9.22 24.53
C ASN A 442 -9.72 9.70 25.65
N THR A 443 -10.30 10.36 26.66
CA THR A 443 -9.54 11.00 27.73
C THR A 443 -9.78 10.38 29.10
N ALA A 444 -10.64 9.37 29.24
CA ALA A 444 -11.03 8.82 30.55
C ALA A 444 -11.33 7.31 30.58
N ALA A 445 -11.30 6.72 31.78
CA ALA A 445 -11.45 5.28 31.96
C ALA A 445 -12.80 4.68 31.58
N GLY A 446 -13.87 5.47 31.68
CA GLY A 446 -15.20 5.05 31.26
C GLY A 446 -15.60 5.55 29.87
N ALA A 447 -14.72 6.29 29.18
CA ALA A 447 -15.05 6.91 27.91
C ALA A 447 -15.06 5.89 26.80
N ASN A 448 -16.25 5.67 26.24
CA ASN A 448 -16.48 4.71 25.18
C ASN A 448 -17.84 5.04 24.52
N PHE A 449 -17.95 4.74 23.23
CA PHE A 449 -19.20 4.77 22.49
C PHE A 449 -20.07 3.53 22.74
N ALA A 450 -19.66 2.52 23.49
CA ALA A 450 -20.49 1.38 23.93
C ALA A 450 -21.32 0.74 22.78
N ASN A 451 -20.69 0.46 21.65
CA ASN A 451 -21.31 -0.11 20.44
C ASN A 451 -22.36 0.81 19.77
N ARG A 452 -22.26 2.13 19.95
CA ARG A 452 -23.14 3.12 19.29
C ARG A 452 -22.67 3.37 17.85
N ALA A 453 -23.63 3.56 16.95
CA ALA A 453 -23.32 3.95 15.57
C ALA A 453 -22.78 5.38 15.51
N ILE A 454 -21.86 5.69 14.62
CA ILE A 454 -21.31 7.04 14.43
C ILE A 454 -21.52 7.41 12.96
N THR A 455 -22.01 8.61 12.71
CA THR A 455 -22.10 9.16 11.35
C THR A 455 -21.23 10.41 11.30
N THR A 456 -20.45 10.55 10.24
CA THR A 456 -19.74 11.79 9.94
C THR A 456 -20.10 12.24 8.53
N THR A 457 -20.33 13.53 8.37
CA THR A 457 -20.59 14.18 7.08
C THR A 457 -19.56 15.27 6.85
N ASP A 458 -19.21 15.46 5.58
CA ASP A 458 -18.27 16.48 5.10
C ASP A 458 -16.83 16.39 5.69
N PHE A 459 -16.48 15.27 6.33
CA PHE A 459 -15.11 14.96 6.76
C PHE A 459 -14.45 13.96 5.81
N GLU A 460 -13.31 14.33 5.21
CA GLU A 460 -12.51 13.40 4.41
C GLU A 460 -11.72 12.41 5.27
N THR A 461 -11.37 12.79 6.50
CA THR A 461 -10.67 11.90 7.42
C THR A 461 -11.26 11.94 8.82
N VAL A 462 -11.70 10.79 9.30
CA VAL A 462 -12.16 10.61 10.68
C VAL A 462 -11.16 9.71 11.39
N THR A 463 -10.39 10.29 12.30
CA THR A 463 -9.41 9.58 13.11
C THR A 463 -9.99 9.21 14.46
N PHE A 464 -10.09 7.92 14.77
CA PHE A 464 -10.37 7.44 16.12
C PHE A 464 -9.03 7.20 16.85
N ASN A 465 -8.70 8.07 17.81
CA ASN A 465 -7.48 7.97 18.62
C ASN A 465 -7.78 7.28 19.96
N SER A 466 -7.14 6.13 20.18
CA SER A 466 -7.34 5.31 21.38
C SER A 466 -6.34 5.55 22.50
N SER A 467 -5.40 6.49 22.42
CA SER A 467 -4.25 6.63 23.35
C SER A 467 -4.50 7.11 24.81
N GLY A 468 -5.75 7.24 25.27
CA GLY A 468 -6.11 7.82 26.59
C GLY A 468 -5.57 7.12 27.85
N THR A 469 -5.24 7.90 28.88
CA THR A 469 -4.54 7.49 30.13
C THR A 469 -5.34 6.65 31.13
N GLY A 470 -6.45 6.03 30.72
CA GLY A 470 -7.24 5.21 31.65
C GLY A 470 -8.32 4.30 31.05
N ALA A 471 -8.52 4.28 29.74
CA ALA A 471 -9.68 3.67 29.06
C ALA A 471 -10.00 2.23 29.55
N ALA A 472 -11.29 1.86 29.49
CA ALA A 472 -11.65 0.48 29.20
C ALA A 472 -10.71 0.01 28.09
N THR A 473 -9.99 -1.09 28.29
CA THR A 473 -8.88 -1.54 27.43
C THR A 473 -9.22 -1.62 25.94
N THR A 474 -10.51 -1.50 25.62
CA THR A 474 -11.14 -1.58 24.31
C THR A 474 -12.14 -0.42 24.13
N GLN A 475 -11.94 0.39 23.09
CA GLN A 475 -12.92 1.37 22.60
C GLN A 475 -13.97 0.65 21.75
N GLN A 476 -15.23 0.71 22.13
CA GLN A 476 -16.32 -0.02 21.49
C GLN A 476 -17.17 0.88 20.61
N LEU A 477 -17.04 0.70 19.30
CA LEU A 477 -17.82 1.39 18.27
C LEU A 477 -18.92 0.46 17.75
N GLY A 478 -20.07 1.02 17.39
CA GLY A 478 -21.09 0.32 16.61
C GLY A 478 -20.77 0.43 15.12
N ALA A 479 -21.79 0.59 14.27
CA ALA A 479 -21.56 0.90 12.85
C ALA A 479 -20.96 2.31 12.68
N VAL A 480 -19.92 2.47 11.87
CA VAL A 480 -19.30 3.78 11.58
C VAL A 480 -19.60 4.14 10.14
N THR A 481 -20.32 5.21 9.87
CA THR A 481 -20.62 5.70 8.52
C THR A 481 -19.91 7.02 8.31
N ALA A 482 -18.90 7.05 7.45
CA ALA A 482 -18.21 8.27 7.07
C ALA A 482 -18.61 8.66 5.64
N THR A 483 -19.08 9.91 5.49
CA THR A 483 -19.36 10.53 4.19
C THR A 483 -18.50 11.78 4.07
N ALA A 484 -17.66 11.84 3.03
CA ALA A 484 -16.83 13.01 2.75
C ALA A 484 -17.62 14.08 1.99
N SER A 485 -17.05 15.29 1.88
CA SER A 485 -17.58 16.34 1.03
C SER A 485 -17.63 15.87 -0.43
N ALA A 486 -18.51 16.46 -1.25
CA ALA A 486 -18.63 16.09 -2.67
C ALA A 486 -17.27 16.20 -3.41
N GLY A 487 -16.75 15.06 -3.87
CA GLY A 487 -15.45 14.96 -4.55
C GLY A 487 -14.26 14.59 -3.64
N GLY A 488 -14.49 14.42 -2.34
CA GLY A 488 -13.54 13.85 -1.38
C GLY A 488 -13.75 12.34 -1.16
N THR A 489 -12.78 11.70 -0.53
CA THR A 489 -12.83 10.27 -0.15
C THR A 489 -13.05 10.16 1.35
N ALA A 490 -14.05 9.39 1.78
CA ALA A 490 -14.31 9.16 3.20
C ALA A 490 -13.33 8.13 3.76
N THR A 491 -12.34 8.58 4.52
CA THR A 491 -11.34 7.72 5.16
C THR A 491 -11.62 7.62 6.66
N VAL A 492 -11.76 6.40 7.17
CA VAL A 492 -11.78 6.14 8.62
C VAL A 492 -10.40 5.68 9.04
N LYS A 493 -9.72 6.51 9.82
CA LYS A 493 -8.38 6.25 10.34
C LYS A 493 -8.46 5.81 11.79
N PHE A 494 -7.64 4.84 12.19
CA PHE A 494 -7.45 4.45 13.58
C PHE A 494 -6.02 4.73 14.02
N THR A 495 -5.87 5.29 15.22
CA THR A 495 -4.56 5.65 15.79
C THR A 495 -4.49 5.38 17.29
N GLY A 496 -3.29 5.29 17.85
CA GLY A 496 -3.06 5.17 19.29
C GLY A 496 -2.66 3.77 19.76
N THR A 497 -2.64 3.57 21.09
CA THR A 497 -2.01 2.41 21.75
C THR A 497 -2.99 1.43 22.41
N ASN A 498 -4.28 1.78 22.51
CA ASN A 498 -5.31 0.91 23.11
C ASN A 498 -6.16 0.20 22.04
N SER A 499 -6.86 -0.87 22.41
CA SER A 499 -7.72 -1.64 21.50
C SER A 499 -8.92 -0.84 21.03
N VAL A 500 -9.35 -1.07 19.79
CA VAL A 500 -10.61 -0.59 19.21
C VAL A 500 -11.39 -1.83 18.74
N ASP A 501 -12.65 -1.92 19.14
CA ASP A 501 -13.61 -2.98 18.84
C ASP A 501 -14.78 -2.34 18.11
N VAL A 502 -14.96 -2.68 16.84
CA VAL A 502 -16.07 -2.20 16.03
C VAL A 502 -17.04 -3.36 15.88
N THR A 503 -18.19 -3.27 16.56
CA THR A 503 -19.20 -4.34 16.61
C THR A 503 -20.24 -4.27 15.50
N GLY A 504 -20.17 -3.23 14.65
CA GLY A 504 -20.97 -3.08 13.43
C GLY A 504 -20.07 -2.79 12.23
N ALA A 505 -20.63 -2.71 11.03
CA ALA A 505 -19.86 -2.43 9.83
C ALA A 505 -19.32 -0.99 9.80
N ILE A 506 -18.12 -0.82 9.26
CA ILE A 506 -17.61 0.49 8.83
C ILE A 506 -18.08 0.69 7.38
N THR A 507 -18.83 1.76 7.13
CA THR A 507 -19.16 2.26 5.80
C THR A 507 -18.30 3.49 5.54
N ALA A 508 -17.18 3.26 4.88
CA ALA A 508 -16.24 4.28 4.44
C ALA A 508 -15.66 3.84 3.08
N ALA A 509 -15.04 4.76 2.35
CA ALA A 509 -14.35 4.41 1.10
C ALA A 509 -12.94 3.86 1.35
N ALA A 510 -12.37 4.14 2.53
CA ALA A 510 -11.09 3.60 2.96
C ALA A 510 -11.05 3.42 4.48
N VAL A 511 -10.38 2.35 4.92
CA VAL A 511 -10.03 2.12 6.32
C VAL A 511 -8.52 2.11 6.47
N ASP A 512 -8.00 3.00 7.31
CA ASP A 512 -6.56 3.22 7.51
C ASP A 512 -6.16 2.95 8.96
N ALA A 513 -5.45 1.85 9.21
CA ALA A 513 -4.94 1.51 10.54
C ALA A 513 -3.46 1.92 10.76
N SER A 514 -2.82 2.58 9.79
CA SER A 514 -1.37 2.85 9.77
C SER A 514 -0.81 3.68 10.93
N GLY A 515 -1.67 4.34 11.72
CA GLY A 515 -1.25 5.16 12.86
C GLY A 515 -1.54 4.54 14.23
N MET A 516 -1.94 3.27 14.28
CA MET A 516 -1.94 2.50 15.52
C MET A 516 -0.51 2.13 15.89
N THR A 517 -0.22 1.96 17.18
CA THR A 517 1.13 1.64 17.65
C THR A 517 1.03 0.60 18.77
N ALA A 518 1.68 -0.56 18.61
CA ALA A 518 1.94 -1.60 19.60
C ALA A 518 0.94 -1.66 20.77
N GLN A 519 -0.14 -2.43 20.58
CA GLN A 519 -1.18 -2.61 21.58
C GLN A 519 -0.65 -3.31 22.84
N ALA A 520 -0.97 -2.79 24.03
CA ALA A 520 -0.76 -3.49 25.28
C ALA A 520 -1.72 -4.70 25.38
N THR A 521 -1.31 -5.84 24.84
CA THR A 521 -1.81 -7.21 25.10
C THR A 521 -3.10 -7.71 24.41
N GLY A 522 -3.56 -7.11 23.30
CA GLY A 522 -4.68 -7.65 22.51
C GLY A 522 -4.59 -7.43 20.99
N THR A 523 -5.48 -8.09 20.24
CA THR A 523 -5.63 -7.99 18.78
C THR A 523 -6.42 -6.74 18.40
N LEU A 524 -6.12 -6.14 17.25
CA LEU A 524 -6.96 -5.14 16.59
C LEU A 524 -7.70 -5.84 15.46
N THR A 525 -9.03 -5.77 15.45
CA THR A 525 -9.85 -6.35 14.37
C THR A 525 -10.74 -5.26 13.78
N PHE A 526 -10.57 -5.01 12.49
CA PHE A 526 -11.47 -4.19 11.68
C PHE A 526 -12.25 -5.10 10.74
N ASP A 527 -13.58 -5.03 10.77
CA ASP A 527 -14.44 -5.85 9.92
C ASP A 527 -15.50 -4.98 9.23
N MET A 528 -15.50 -4.98 7.90
CA MET A 528 -16.51 -4.28 7.09
C MET A 528 -17.75 -5.13 6.80
N ASN A 529 -17.75 -6.42 7.14
CA ASN A 529 -18.75 -7.44 6.79
C ASN A 529 -19.72 -7.87 7.93
N ALA A 530 -19.84 -7.07 8.99
CA ALA A 530 -20.85 -7.23 10.04
C ALA A 530 -20.78 -8.53 10.86
N ASN A 531 -19.61 -9.16 11.01
CA ASN A 531 -19.44 -10.37 11.79
C ASN A 531 -18.39 -10.22 12.90
N ALA A 532 -18.89 -10.04 14.13
CA ALA A 532 -18.06 -9.95 15.34
C ALA A 532 -17.04 -11.11 15.44
N LEU A 533 -15.74 -10.80 15.32
CA LEU A 533 -14.68 -11.75 15.64
C LEU A 533 -13.88 -11.31 16.87
N VAL A 534 -13.88 -12.22 17.85
CA VAL A 534 -13.26 -12.12 19.17
C VAL A 534 -11.75 -12.39 19.05
N GLY A 535 -10.92 -11.41 19.40
CA GLY A 535 -9.46 -11.55 19.41
C GLY A 535 -8.94 -12.61 20.40
N THR A 536 -7.84 -13.28 20.03
CA THR A 536 -6.99 -14.09 20.92
C THR A 536 -5.53 -13.64 20.77
N ALA A 537 -4.76 -13.72 21.86
CA ALA A 537 -3.50 -12.99 22.08
C ALA A 537 -2.40 -13.08 21.00
N GLY A 538 -1.87 -11.92 20.57
CA GLY A 538 -0.67 -11.72 19.72
C GLY A 538 -0.66 -10.30 19.12
N GLY A 539 0.51 -9.65 18.97
CA GLY A 539 0.67 -8.24 18.51
C GLY A 539 0.49 -8.03 17.00
N THR A 540 -0.56 -8.61 16.42
CA THR A 540 -0.90 -8.54 14.99
C THR A 540 -2.14 -7.68 14.80
N SER A 541 -2.15 -6.83 13.78
CA SER A 541 -3.35 -6.11 13.32
C SER A 541 -4.11 -6.99 12.31
N THR A 542 -5.44 -7.07 12.39
CA THR A 542 -6.28 -7.78 11.41
C THR A 542 -7.29 -6.83 10.79
N ILE A 543 -7.30 -6.75 9.46
CA ILE A 543 -8.27 -5.99 8.67
C ILE A 543 -8.98 -6.99 7.75
N THR A 544 -10.31 -7.05 7.84
CA THR A 544 -11.15 -7.85 6.95
C THR A 544 -12.09 -6.92 6.21
N GLY A 545 -11.97 -6.93 4.89
CA GLY A 545 -12.85 -6.19 4.02
C GLY A 545 -14.22 -6.80 3.90
N SER A 546 -14.99 -6.21 3.01
CA SER A 546 -16.40 -6.38 2.79
C SER A 546 -16.67 -7.43 1.69
N ALA A 547 -17.84 -7.37 1.05
CA ALA A 547 -18.16 -8.18 -0.12
C ALA A 547 -18.22 -7.34 -1.41
N GLY A 548 -17.72 -6.11 -1.36
CA GLY A 548 -17.49 -5.26 -2.53
C GLY A 548 -16.13 -4.58 -2.44
N ASP A 549 -15.80 -3.78 -3.45
CA ASP A 549 -14.47 -3.20 -3.68
C ASP A 549 -13.98 -2.31 -2.51
N ASP A 550 -12.89 -2.72 -1.85
CA ASP A 550 -12.37 -2.09 -0.64
C ASP A 550 -10.97 -1.47 -0.78
N VAL A 551 -10.62 -0.51 0.08
CA VAL A 551 -9.25 0.03 0.20
C VAL A 551 -8.74 -0.18 1.63
N LEU A 552 -7.76 -1.07 1.77
CA LEU A 552 -7.24 -1.56 3.04
C LEU A 552 -5.75 -1.24 3.18
N ILE A 553 -5.39 -0.53 4.25
CA ILE A 553 -3.99 -0.13 4.51
C ILE A 553 -3.54 -0.65 5.87
N GLY A 554 -2.48 -1.47 5.85
CA GLY A 554 -1.89 -2.09 7.02
C GLY A 554 -1.11 -1.14 7.94
N ASP A 555 -0.70 -1.65 9.10
CA ASP A 555 0.19 -0.93 10.00
C ASP A 555 1.60 -0.87 9.39
N ALA A 556 2.23 0.31 9.43
CA ALA A 556 3.57 0.48 8.89
C ALA A 556 4.67 -0.14 9.78
N GLY A 557 4.38 -0.44 11.05
CA GLY A 557 5.37 -0.89 12.04
C GLY A 557 4.98 -2.12 12.87
N ASP A 558 3.99 -2.89 12.43
CA ASP A 558 3.58 -4.16 13.04
C ASP A 558 3.11 -5.14 11.95
N THR A 559 3.32 -6.44 12.16
CA THR A 559 2.84 -7.50 11.26
C THR A 559 1.31 -7.42 11.11
N THR A 560 0.82 -7.18 9.90
CA THR A 560 -0.61 -7.02 9.61
C THR A 560 -1.16 -8.18 8.78
N ASN A 561 -2.30 -8.73 9.20
CA ASN A 561 -3.09 -9.67 8.43
C ASN A 561 -4.25 -8.93 7.75
N ILE A 562 -4.26 -8.83 6.42
CA ILE A 562 -5.36 -8.22 5.66
C ILE A 562 -6.04 -9.28 4.80
N SER A 563 -7.37 -9.29 4.82
CA SER A 563 -8.22 -10.06 3.91
C SER A 563 -9.16 -9.07 3.22
N GLY A 564 -9.17 -9.03 1.89
CA GLY A 564 -10.03 -8.19 1.06
C GLY A 564 -11.49 -8.62 1.16
N GLY A 565 -11.73 -9.92 0.97
CA GLY A 565 -13.07 -10.50 1.02
C GLY A 565 -13.57 -10.77 -0.39
N ALA A 566 -14.84 -10.49 -0.68
CA ALA A 566 -15.29 -10.57 -2.06
C ALA A 566 -15.27 -9.16 -2.67
N GLY A 567 -14.92 -8.99 -3.94
CA GLY A 567 -14.88 -7.66 -4.56
C GLY A 567 -13.61 -7.45 -5.36
N LYS A 568 -13.37 -6.21 -5.80
CA LYS A 568 -12.08 -5.80 -6.38
C LYS A 568 -11.36 -4.93 -5.36
N ASP A 569 -10.51 -5.53 -4.57
CA ASP A 569 -9.94 -4.90 -3.38
C ASP A 569 -8.56 -4.30 -3.67
N THR A 570 -8.25 -3.15 -3.06
CA THR A 570 -6.94 -2.53 -3.06
C THR A 570 -6.32 -2.66 -1.68
N ILE A 571 -5.33 -3.51 -1.56
CA ILE A 571 -4.64 -3.83 -0.30
C ILE A 571 -3.22 -3.28 -0.35
N THR A 572 -2.82 -2.52 0.67
CA THR A 572 -1.46 -2.01 0.83
C THR A 572 -0.92 -2.37 2.20
N GLY A 573 0.16 -3.14 2.24
CA GLY A 573 0.91 -3.48 3.44
C GLY A 573 1.82 -2.33 3.91
N GLY A 574 2.71 -2.67 4.84
CA GLY A 574 3.54 -1.75 5.59
C GLY A 574 5.02 -1.87 5.23
N SER A 575 5.87 -1.80 6.26
CA SER A 575 7.32 -1.99 6.12
C SER A 575 7.87 -3.19 6.89
N ASP A 576 6.97 -3.95 7.53
CA ASP A 576 7.29 -5.14 8.32
C ASP A 576 6.79 -6.40 7.56
N ALA A 577 6.79 -7.57 8.20
CA ALA A 577 6.31 -8.78 7.52
C ALA A 577 4.78 -8.90 7.60
N GLU A 578 4.09 -8.75 6.47
CA GLU A 578 2.64 -8.80 6.39
C GLU A 578 2.10 -10.13 5.86
N THR A 579 0.81 -10.39 6.08
CA THR A 579 0.04 -11.44 5.38
C THR A 579 -1.18 -10.81 4.74
N LEU A 580 -1.18 -10.67 3.42
CA LEU A 580 -2.21 -9.97 2.65
C LEU A 580 -2.91 -10.97 1.73
N SER A 581 -4.24 -11.03 1.78
CA SER A 581 -5.06 -11.88 0.91
C SER A 581 -6.15 -11.06 0.24
N GLY A 582 -6.29 -11.15 -1.08
CA GLY A 582 -7.42 -10.56 -1.83
C GLY A 582 -8.72 -11.32 -1.57
N GLU A 583 -8.64 -12.65 -1.64
CA GLU A 583 -9.75 -13.61 -1.56
C GLU A 583 -10.54 -13.79 -2.86
N ALA A 584 -11.68 -13.15 -3.09
CA ALA A 584 -12.51 -13.46 -4.27
C ALA A 584 -12.81 -12.21 -5.09
N GLY A 585 -12.35 -12.19 -6.33
CA GLY A 585 -12.52 -11.13 -7.30
C GLY A 585 -11.18 -10.68 -7.84
N ASP A 586 -11.14 -9.56 -8.56
CA ASP A 586 -9.92 -9.12 -9.24
C ASP A 586 -9.23 -8.07 -8.35
N ASP A 587 -8.26 -8.48 -7.56
CA ASP A 587 -7.68 -7.68 -6.49
C ASP A 587 -6.38 -6.98 -6.89
N THR A 588 -6.00 -5.94 -6.16
CA THR A 588 -4.74 -5.23 -6.27
C THR A 588 -4.03 -5.25 -4.93
N ILE A 589 -2.93 -5.97 -4.82
CA ILE A 589 -2.19 -6.17 -3.56
C ILE A 589 -0.79 -5.58 -3.69
N VAL A 590 -0.39 -4.74 -2.73
CA VAL A 590 0.97 -4.21 -2.61
C VAL A 590 1.52 -4.59 -1.24
N GLY A 591 2.55 -5.44 -1.20
CA GLY A 591 3.20 -5.88 0.05
C GLY A 591 3.89 -4.73 0.76
N GLY A 592 4.80 -4.05 0.06
CA GLY A 592 5.49 -2.88 0.58
C GLY A 592 6.96 -3.16 0.82
N GLY A 593 7.42 -3.06 2.07
CA GLY A 593 8.74 -3.57 2.44
C GLY A 593 8.58 -4.62 3.53
N GLY A 594 9.50 -5.57 3.64
CA GLY A 594 9.35 -6.62 4.65
C GLY A 594 9.64 -8.00 4.10
N ALA A 595 9.07 -9.03 4.71
CA ALA A 595 9.09 -10.37 4.13
C ALA A 595 7.64 -10.84 4.09
N ASP A 596 6.95 -10.41 3.04
CA ASP A 596 5.49 -10.45 3.00
C ASP A 596 4.99 -11.82 2.54
N THR A 597 3.79 -12.18 2.97
CA THR A 597 3.03 -13.31 2.41
C THR A 597 1.81 -12.76 1.69
N LEU A 598 1.83 -12.76 0.37
CA LEU A 598 0.78 -12.20 -0.49
C LEU A 598 0.02 -13.33 -1.19
N ASN A 599 -1.30 -13.27 -1.18
CA ASN A 599 -2.17 -14.23 -1.87
C ASN A 599 -3.28 -13.47 -2.61
N GLY A 600 -3.35 -13.57 -3.93
CA GLY A 600 -4.45 -12.97 -4.71
C GLY A 600 -5.78 -13.64 -4.33
N GLY A 601 -5.93 -14.92 -4.66
CA GLY A 601 -7.13 -15.69 -4.34
C GLY A 601 -7.80 -16.22 -5.59
N ASP A 602 -9.13 -16.17 -5.67
CA ASP A 602 -9.90 -16.50 -6.86
C ASP A 602 -10.16 -15.20 -7.67
N GLY A 603 -9.75 -15.12 -8.92
CA GLY A 603 -9.98 -13.95 -9.79
C GLY A 603 -8.72 -13.55 -10.53
N ALA A 604 -8.76 -12.49 -11.33
CA ALA A 604 -7.56 -12.02 -12.04
C ALA A 604 -6.87 -10.94 -11.22
N ASP A 605 -5.86 -11.33 -10.43
CA ASP A 605 -5.24 -10.47 -9.43
C ASP A 605 -4.03 -9.70 -9.96
N THR A 606 -3.77 -8.53 -9.39
CA THR A 606 -2.56 -7.73 -9.63
C THR A 606 -1.77 -7.60 -8.33
N ILE A 607 -0.63 -8.28 -8.23
CA ILE A 607 0.15 -8.36 -6.99
C ILE A 607 1.51 -7.71 -7.19
N THR A 608 1.93 -6.86 -6.26
CA THR A 608 3.28 -6.29 -6.19
C THR A 608 3.91 -6.65 -4.85
N GLY A 609 4.98 -7.46 -4.85
CA GLY A 609 5.71 -7.84 -3.63
C GLY A 609 6.32 -6.64 -2.93
N GLY A 610 7.24 -5.98 -3.63
CA GLY A 610 7.91 -4.78 -3.12
C GLY A 610 9.34 -5.08 -2.72
N ALA A 611 9.77 -4.68 -1.53
CA ALA A 611 11.15 -4.87 -1.08
C ALA A 611 11.26 -5.94 0.00
N GLY A 612 12.09 -6.95 -0.22
CA GLY A 612 12.57 -7.84 0.84
C GLY A 612 12.58 -9.30 0.44
N LYS A 613 11.85 -10.17 1.13
CA LYS A 613 11.83 -11.62 0.79
C LYS A 613 10.41 -12.10 0.79
N ASP A 614 9.74 -11.89 -0.32
CA ASP A 614 8.29 -12.03 -0.36
C ASP A 614 7.90 -13.44 -0.79
N THR A 615 6.82 -13.94 -0.21
CA THR A 615 6.14 -15.18 -0.60
C THR A 615 4.83 -14.79 -1.27
N ILE A 616 4.75 -14.92 -2.59
CA ILE A 616 3.63 -14.46 -3.40
C ILE A 616 2.92 -15.65 -4.04
N SER A 617 1.60 -15.69 -3.93
CA SER A 617 0.71 -16.61 -4.64
C SER A 617 -0.31 -15.79 -5.42
N GLY A 618 -0.44 -16.00 -6.73
CA GLY A 618 -1.54 -15.43 -7.52
C GLY A 618 -2.87 -16.07 -7.08
N GLY A 619 -2.96 -17.39 -7.22
CA GLY A 619 -4.13 -18.15 -6.80
C GLY A 619 -4.80 -18.84 -7.96
N ALA A 620 -6.09 -18.62 -8.18
CA ALA A 620 -6.85 -19.17 -9.28
C ALA A 620 -7.36 -18.04 -10.17
N GLY A 621 -6.95 -18.00 -11.43
CA GLY A 621 -7.29 -16.95 -12.37
C GLY A 621 -6.10 -16.65 -13.26
N ALA A 622 -6.16 -15.53 -13.98
CA ALA A 622 -5.03 -15.11 -14.80
C ALA A 622 -4.38 -13.92 -14.10
N ASP A 623 -3.34 -14.20 -13.33
CA ASP A 623 -2.77 -13.23 -12.39
C ASP A 623 -1.60 -12.45 -13.00
N ILE A 624 -1.42 -11.21 -12.56
CA ILE A 624 -0.29 -10.34 -12.91
C ILE A 624 0.52 -10.10 -11.64
N ILE A 625 1.69 -10.72 -11.54
CA ILE A 625 2.56 -10.63 -10.37
C ILE A 625 3.81 -9.82 -10.73
N THR A 626 4.09 -8.77 -9.97
CA THR A 626 5.34 -8.01 -10.01
C THR A 626 6.13 -8.30 -8.73
N SER A 627 7.29 -8.96 -8.86
CA SER A 627 8.06 -9.39 -7.68
C SER A 627 8.54 -8.22 -6.81
N GLY A 628 9.27 -7.29 -7.43
CA GLY A 628 10.01 -6.24 -6.72
C GLY A 628 11.47 -6.63 -6.46
N ALA A 629 12.08 -6.05 -5.43
CA ALA A 629 13.49 -6.23 -5.09
C ALA A 629 13.63 -7.19 -3.89
N GLY A 630 14.32 -8.30 -4.06
CA GLY A 630 14.36 -9.28 -3.00
C GLY A 630 14.96 -10.61 -3.42
N ASP A 631 14.94 -11.56 -2.49
CA ASP A 631 15.03 -12.99 -2.85
C ASP A 631 13.62 -13.56 -2.65
N ASP A 632 12.83 -13.60 -3.72
CA ASP A 632 11.39 -13.82 -3.64
C ASP A 632 11.00 -15.28 -3.93
N THR A 633 9.87 -15.72 -3.38
CA THR A 633 9.23 -17.02 -3.67
C THR A 633 7.85 -16.76 -4.27
N ILE A 634 7.69 -17.06 -5.55
CA ILE A 634 6.48 -16.71 -6.32
C ILE A 634 5.86 -17.99 -6.89
N THR A 635 4.55 -18.12 -6.76
CA THR A 635 3.73 -19.09 -7.49
C THR A 635 2.59 -18.34 -8.18
N GLY A 636 2.43 -18.48 -9.49
CA GLY A 636 1.26 -17.95 -10.22
C GLY A 636 0.00 -18.64 -9.70
N GLY A 637 -0.07 -19.96 -9.88
CA GLY A 637 -1.16 -20.76 -9.33
C GLY A 637 -1.86 -21.54 -10.43
N ALA A 638 -3.17 -21.39 -10.56
CA ALA A 638 -3.97 -22.05 -11.59
C ALA A 638 -4.57 -21.02 -12.55
N GLY A 639 -4.35 -21.21 -13.84
CA GLY A 639 -4.75 -20.28 -14.89
C GLY A 639 -3.51 -19.74 -15.60
N ASP A 640 -3.71 -18.85 -16.56
CA ASP A 640 -2.62 -18.39 -17.42
C ASP A 640 -1.99 -17.14 -16.80
N ASP A 641 -0.92 -17.32 -16.02
CA ASP A 641 -0.35 -16.27 -15.19
C ASP A 641 0.76 -15.48 -15.90
N THR A 642 0.93 -14.22 -15.53
CA THR A 642 2.04 -13.36 -15.96
C THR A 642 2.86 -12.89 -14.77
N VAL A 643 4.11 -13.36 -14.68
CA VAL A 643 5.06 -12.89 -13.66
C VAL A 643 6.05 -11.92 -14.30
N ASN A 644 5.96 -10.65 -13.94
CA ASN A 644 6.87 -9.59 -14.33
C ASN A 644 7.98 -9.39 -13.30
N MET A 645 9.24 -9.52 -13.74
CA MET A 645 10.38 -9.24 -12.88
C MET A 645 10.86 -7.79 -13.12
N ASP A 646 10.42 -6.86 -12.27
CA ASP A 646 10.80 -5.44 -12.29
C ASP A 646 12.26 -5.20 -11.84
N SER A 647 12.84 -6.15 -11.09
CA SER A 647 14.26 -6.16 -10.73
C SER A 647 14.99 -7.35 -11.33
N ALA A 648 16.33 -7.35 -11.28
CA ALA A 648 17.12 -8.40 -11.89
C ALA A 648 16.90 -9.75 -11.19
N LEU A 649 16.26 -10.71 -11.88
CA LEU A 649 16.12 -12.09 -11.43
C LEU A 649 17.48 -12.67 -11.01
N THR A 650 17.64 -12.98 -9.73
CA THR A 650 18.86 -13.50 -9.14
C THR A 650 18.81 -15.03 -9.01
N GLY A 651 19.93 -15.64 -8.61
CA GLY A 651 19.98 -17.07 -8.32
C GLY A 651 19.31 -17.47 -7.00
N ALA A 652 18.82 -16.51 -6.21
CA ALA A 652 18.15 -16.75 -4.93
C ALA A 652 16.62 -16.72 -5.03
N ASP A 653 16.07 -16.15 -6.10
CA ASP A 653 14.63 -16.16 -6.39
C ASP A 653 14.15 -17.57 -6.76
N THR A 654 12.94 -17.92 -6.31
CA THR A 654 12.19 -19.10 -6.72
C THR A 654 10.88 -18.66 -7.35
N VAL A 655 10.71 -18.90 -8.64
CA VAL A 655 9.55 -18.42 -9.40
C VAL A 655 8.93 -19.60 -10.14
N ASN A 656 7.66 -19.85 -9.89
CA ASN A 656 6.90 -20.96 -10.45
C ASN A 656 5.63 -20.41 -11.12
N GLY A 657 5.37 -20.72 -12.39
CA GLY A 657 4.11 -20.35 -13.05
C GLY A 657 2.95 -21.10 -12.43
N GLY A 658 2.88 -22.41 -12.65
CA GLY A 658 1.91 -23.26 -11.96
C GLY A 658 1.20 -24.20 -12.92
N GLU A 659 -0.13 -24.27 -12.83
CA GLU A 659 -0.98 -24.96 -13.79
C GLU A 659 -1.53 -23.93 -14.79
N GLY A 660 -1.19 -24.03 -16.06
CA GLY A 660 -1.68 -23.10 -17.07
C GLY A 660 -0.69 -22.94 -18.19
N ILE A 661 -0.87 -21.92 -19.02
CA ILE A 661 0.16 -21.42 -19.92
C ILE A 661 0.73 -20.16 -19.29
N ASP A 662 1.86 -20.28 -18.63
CA ASP A 662 2.41 -19.22 -17.82
C ASP A 662 3.46 -18.40 -18.58
N THR A 663 3.42 -17.09 -18.38
CA THR A 663 4.31 -16.11 -18.99
C THR A 663 5.27 -15.53 -17.96
N LEU A 664 6.57 -15.72 -18.19
CA LEU A 664 7.62 -14.99 -17.48
C LEU A 664 8.00 -13.76 -18.31
N ALA A 665 7.68 -12.56 -17.82
CA ALA A 665 7.97 -11.29 -18.48
C ALA A 665 9.23 -10.63 -17.90
N MET A 666 10.18 -10.26 -18.77
CA MET A 666 11.47 -9.67 -18.40
C MET A 666 11.58 -8.20 -18.84
N ASP A 667 12.05 -7.32 -17.94
CA ASP A 667 12.32 -5.90 -18.24
C ASP A 667 13.83 -5.49 -18.28
N THR A 668 14.10 -4.23 -18.63
CA THR A 668 15.33 -3.49 -19.00
C THR A 668 16.61 -3.73 -18.22
N LEU A 669 16.58 -4.43 -17.09
CA LEU A 669 17.75 -4.69 -16.24
C LEU A 669 17.98 -6.16 -15.90
N ALA A 670 17.15 -7.09 -16.40
CA ALA A 670 17.33 -8.52 -16.19
C ALA A 670 18.50 -9.07 -17.04
N THR A 671 19.73 -9.06 -16.50
CA THR A 671 20.82 -9.91 -17.03
C THR A 671 20.54 -11.37 -16.67
N VAL A 672 19.92 -12.11 -17.59
CA VAL A 672 19.63 -13.54 -17.44
C VAL A 672 20.91 -14.36 -17.61
N ALA A 673 21.63 -14.55 -16.52
CA ALA A 673 22.63 -15.61 -16.42
C ALA A 673 22.53 -16.26 -15.03
N THR A 674 22.02 -17.49 -14.99
CA THR A 674 22.05 -18.47 -13.86
C THR A 674 20.88 -18.55 -12.86
N SER A 675 19.63 -18.21 -13.20
CA SER A 675 18.50 -18.49 -12.28
C SER A 675 18.13 -19.98 -12.26
N VAL A 676 18.41 -20.64 -11.14
CA VAL A 676 18.10 -22.06 -10.87
C VAL A 676 16.66 -22.19 -10.31
N GLY A 677 16.02 -21.10 -9.88
CA GLY A 677 14.71 -21.16 -9.22
C GLY A 677 13.50 -20.96 -10.13
N VAL A 678 13.66 -20.83 -11.45
CA VAL A 678 12.53 -20.69 -12.39
C VAL A 678 12.03 -22.08 -12.81
N THR A 679 10.72 -22.34 -12.73
CA THR A 679 10.06 -23.58 -13.15
C THR A 679 8.65 -23.33 -13.69
N ASN A 680 8.13 -24.28 -14.50
CA ASN A 680 6.74 -24.26 -15.02
C ASN A 680 6.34 -22.92 -15.66
N PHE A 681 7.13 -22.48 -16.64
CA PHE A 681 6.71 -21.41 -17.55
C PHE A 681 6.87 -21.91 -18.98
N GLU A 682 5.85 -21.67 -19.79
CA GLU A 682 5.77 -22.07 -21.20
C GLU A 682 6.19 -20.91 -22.10
N VAL A 683 5.89 -19.67 -21.68
CA VAL A 683 6.13 -18.45 -22.45
C VAL A 683 7.18 -17.59 -21.76
N LEU A 684 8.21 -17.21 -22.50
CA LEU A 684 9.13 -16.17 -22.10
C LEU A 684 8.86 -14.91 -22.93
N SER A 685 8.52 -13.81 -22.27
CA SER A 685 8.18 -12.55 -22.92
C SER A 685 9.18 -11.43 -22.62
N PHE A 686 9.43 -10.60 -23.61
CA PHE A 686 10.26 -9.39 -23.52
C PHE A 686 9.43 -8.19 -23.98
N ASP A 687 8.88 -7.40 -23.04
CA ASP A 687 7.85 -6.40 -23.36
C ASP A 687 8.27 -4.94 -23.14
N THR A 688 9.47 -4.53 -23.56
CA THR A 688 9.80 -3.09 -23.59
C THR A 688 10.57 -2.64 -24.83
N GLY A 689 10.04 -1.59 -25.48
CA GLY A 689 10.60 -0.92 -26.66
C GLY A 689 11.93 -0.18 -26.44
N GLY A 690 12.74 -0.59 -25.46
CA GLY A 690 14.02 0.00 -25.08
C GLY A 690 15.15 -1.00 -24.82
N LEU A 691 14.91 -2.31 -24.98
CA LEU A 691 15.93 -3.32 -24.75
C LEU A 691 17.04 -3.27 -25.82
N GLY A 692 18.30 -3.26 -25.35
CA GLY A 692 19.47 -3.46 -26.20
C GLY A 692 19.60 -4.92 -26.63
N ALA A 693 20.82 -5.34 -27.00
CA ALA A 693 21.05 -6.77 -27.26
C ALA A 693 20.96 -7.57 -25.94
N GLN A 694 19.99 -8.48 -25.84
CA GLN A 694 19.84 -9.38 -24.70
C GLN A 694 20.51 -10.72 -25.02
N SER A 695 21.29 -11.28 -24.10
CA SER A 695 21.89 -12.60 -24.23
C SER A 695 21.46 -13.47 -23.07
N MET A 696 20.77 -14.56 -23.38
CA MET A 696 20.30 -15.52 -22.39
C MET A 696 21.23 -16.72 -22.32
N ALA A 697 21.67 -17.06 -21.11
CA ALA A 697 22.35 -18.31 -20.84
C ALA A 697 21.52 -19.13 -19.82
N VAL A 698 20.60 -19.93 -20.35
CA VAL A 698 19.97 -21.13 -19.73
C VAL A 698 19.17 -20.94 -18.43
N PHE A 699 17.87 -21.22 -18.49
CA PHE A 699 17.05 -21.58 -17.32
C PHE A 699 17.18 -23.09 -17.06
N THR A 700 18.28 -23.53 -16.43
CA THR A 700 18.61 -24.97 -16.35
C THR A 700 17.54 -25.83 -15.66
N ASN A 701 16.69 -25.21 -14.84
CA ASN A 701 15.60 -25.88 -14.14
C ASN A 701 14.22 -25.66 -14.77
N ASN A 702 14.11 -24.77 -15.76
CA ASN A 702 12.89 -24.62 -16.54
C ASN A 702 13.10 -25.16 -17.97
N SER A 703 12.80 -26.44 -18.15
CA SER A 703 12.68 -27.05 -19.47
C SER A 703 11.29 -26.90 -20.08
N GLY A 704 10.40 -26.10 -19.47
CA GLY A 704 9.01 -25.93 -19.90
C GLY A 704 8.83 -24.93 -21.04
N PHE A 705 9.78 -24.03 -21.27
CA PHE A 705 9.64 -23.01 -22.31
C PHE A 705 9.43 -23.63 -23.69
N THR A 706 8.26 -23.38 -24.26
CA THR A 706 7.90 -23.74 -25.64
C THR A 706 7.88 -22.54 -26.56
N THR A 707 7.65 -21.35 -26.00
CA THR A 707 7.42 -20.12 -26.76
C THR A 707 8.30 -18.99 -26.26
N VAL A 708 8.93 -18.28 -27.19
CA VAL A 708 9.56 -16.99 -26.90
C VAL A 708 8.82 -15.90 -27.66
N ASP A 709 8.32 -14.93 -26.91
CA ASP A 709 7.71 -13.72 -27.41
C ASP A 709 8.73 -12.58 -27.38
N ALA A 710 9.29 -12.29 -28.55
CA ALA A 710 10.40 -11.37 -28.72
C ALA A 710 9.93 -9.97 -29.16
N ASN A 711 9.06 -9.36 -28.35
CA ASN A 711 8.45 -8.06 -28.63
C ASN A 711 9.43 -6.86 -28.48
N VAL A 712 10.55 -6.89 -29.20
CA VAL A 712 11.64 -5.90 -29.08
C VAL A 712 12.12 -5.39 -30.43
N ALA A 713 12.48 -4.10 -30.49
CA ALA A 713 13.12 -3.52 -31.68
C ALA A 713 14.61 -3.93 -31.84
N GLY A 714 15.22 -4.51 -30.79
CA GLY A 714 16.63 -4.87 -30.68
C GLY A 714 16.98 -6.30 -31.12
N VAL A 715 18.07 -6.86 -30.56
CA VAL A 715 18.50 -8.25 -30.83
C VAL A 715 18.26 -9.11 -29.59
N VAL A 716 17.46 -10.17 -29.71
CA VAL A 716 17.31 -11.21 -28.68
C VAL A 716 18.23 -12.38 -29.03
N THR A 717 19.24 -12.64 -28.20
CA THR A 717 20.14 -13.79 -28.33
C THR A 717 19.78 -14.83 -27.29
N ILE A 718 19.37 -16.01 -27.74
CA ILE A 718 19.07 -17.17 -26.92
C ILE A 718 20.19 -18.18 -27.11
N SER A 719 21.04 -18.33 -26.09
CA SER A 719 22.12 -19.29 -26.10
C SER A 719 21.76 -20.57 -25.37
N ASN A 720 22.09 -21.72 -25.98
CA ASN A 720 21.80 -23.06 -25.47
C ASN A 720 20.28 -23.31 -25.25
N ALA A 721 19.46 -22.98 -26.25
CA ALA A 721 18.04 -23.29 -26.22
C ALA A 721 17.79 -24.79 -26.05
N ALA A 722 16.77 -25.16 -25.26
CA ALA A 722 16.33 -26.54 -25.07
C ALA A 722 15.40 -27.01 -26.19
N ASP A 723 15.30 -28.33 -26.43
CA ASP A 723 14.43 -28.98 -27.44
C ASP A 723 12.94 -28.75 -27.26
N THR A 724 12.56 -28.26 -26.10
CA THR A 724 11.18 -27.83 -25.83
C THR A 724 10.83 -26.50 -26.48
N LEU A 725 11.81 -25.62 -26.77
CA LEU A 725 11.56 -24.37 -27.47
C LEU A 725 11.25 -24.67 -28.94
N THR A 726 9.96 -24.67 -29.27
CA THR A 726 9.44 -24.96 -30.59
C THR A 726 8.97 -23.72 -31.32
N THR A 727 8.65 -22.64 -30.61
CA THR A 727 7.95 -21.48 -31.18
C THR A 727 8.65 -20.18 -30.84
N VAL A 728 8.82 -19.34 -31.85
CA VAL A 728 9.25 -17.97 -31.71
C VAL A 728 8.24 -17.07 -32.41
N ARG A 729 7.78 -16.05 -31.70
CA ARG A 729 6.81 -15.08 -32.19
C ARG A 729 7.25 -13.67 -31.87
N ASN A 730 6.70 -12.71 -32.62
CA ASN A 730 6.98 -11.29 -32.47
C ASN A 730 5.73 -10.50 -32.82
N THR A 731 5.32 -9.60 -31.92
CA THR A 731 4.10 -8.79 -32.03
C THR A 731 4.37 -7.38 -32.59
N LEU A 732 5.64 -6.98 -32.74
CA LEU A 732 6.06 -5.69 -33.32
C LEU A 732 6.82 -5.86 -34.64
N THR A 733 6.76 -4.82 -35.48
CA THR A 733 7.60 -4.74 -36.68
C THR A 733 9.03 -4.38 -36.32
N GLY A 734 9.98 -5.22 -36.71
CA GLY A 734 11.40 -5.05 -36.39
C GLY A 734 11.88 -6.02 -35.31
N GLY A 735 13.17 -6.00 -35.03
CA GLY A 735 13.84 -6.93 -34.11
C GLY A 735 14.57 -8.08 -34.82
N SER A 736 15.63 -8.59 -34.19
CA SER A 736 16.38 -9.77 -34.66
C SER A 736 16.49 -10.81 -33.57
N ILE A 737 16.44 -12.08 -33.95
CA ILE A 737 16.55 -13.21 -33.03
C ILE A 737 17.75 -14.04 -33.43
N VAL A 738 18.58 -14.38 -32.44
CA VAL A 738 19.73 -15.27 -32.59
C VAL A 738 19.53 -16.45 -31.66
N LEU A 739 19.13 -17.58 -32.22
CA LEU A 739 18.94 -18.84 -31.55
C LEU A 739 20.19 -19.72 -31.79
N THR A 740 20.73 -20.26 -30.71
CA THR A 740 21.79 -21.28 -30.77
C THR A 740 21.39 -22.43 -29.87
N ARG A 741 21.27 -23.64 -30.44
CA ARG A 741 20.91 -24.83 -29.69
C ARG A 741 22.19 -25.46 -29.12
N LEU A 742 22.04 -26.27 -28.08
CA LEU A 742 23.09 -27.22 -27.76
C LEU A 742 23.03 -28.32 -28.83
N VAL A 743 23.97 -28.29 -29.77
CA VAL A 743 24.09 -29.28 -30.86
C VAL A 743 23.92 -30.70 -30.31
N ASP A 744 22.78 -31.34 -30.58
CA ASP A 744 22.48 -32.71 -30.12
C ASP A 744 22.53 -33.75 -31.26
N GLY A 745 22.59 -33.28 -32.52
CA GLY A 745 22.72 -34.13 -33.71
C GLY A 745 21.44 -34.90 -34.07
N THR A 746 20.28 -34.46 -33.59
CA THR A 746 18.95 -34.93 -34.01
C THR A 746 18.20 -33.82 -34.75
N GLY A 747 17.23 -34.16 -35.60
CA GLY A 747 16.52 -33.17 -36.41
C GLY A 747 15.68 -32.21 -35.55
N ASN A 748 16.15 -30.99 -35.37
CA ASN A 748 15.49 -29.90 -34.67
C ASN A 748 14.49 -29.17 -35.59
N SER A 749 13.37 -28.75 -35.02
CA SER A 749 12.35 -27.97 -35.72
C SER A 749 12.04 -26.69 -34.95
N LEU A 750 11.93 -25.57 -35.65
CA LEU A 750 11.52 -24.28 -35.12
C LEU A 750 10.31 -23.75 -35.90
N THR A 751 9.26 -23.39 -35.20
CA THR A 751 8.14 -22.62 -35.73
C THR A 751 8.40 -21.13 -35.51
N VAL A 752 8.34 -20.36 -36.59
CA VAL A 752 8.31 -18.90 -36.55
C VAL A 752 6.91 -18.49 -36.96
N GLU A 753 6.18 -17.84 -36.06
CA GLU A 753 4.80 -17.44 -36.29
C GLU A 753 4.62 -15.92 -36.18
N ALA A 754 3.66 -15.41 -36.94
CA ALA A 754 3.07 -14.10 -36.70
C ALA A 754 2.14 -14.18 -35.46
N ASP A 755 2.01 -13.09 -34.71
CA ASP A 755 1.12 -13.08 -33.53
C ASP A 755 -0.36 -13.25 -33.91
N ASP A 756 -1.04 -14.20 -33.27
CA ASP A 756 -2.45 -14.54 -33.46
C ASP A 756 -3.34 -13.96 -32.33
N SER A 757 -3.04 -12.74 -31.87
CA SER A 757 -3.94 -12.08 -30.92
C SER A 757 -5.28 -11.82 -31.61
N ALA A 758 -6.34 -12.49 -31.17
CA ALA A 758 -7.68 -12.53 -31.80
C ALA A 758 -8.41 -11.16 -31.93
N ALA A 759 -7.75 -10.04 -31.59
CA ALA A 759 -8.27 -8.69 -31.71
C ALA A 759 -8.11 -8.18 -33.15
N ALA A 760 -9.15 -8.41 -33.96
CA ALA A 760 -9.30 -8.12 -35.40
C ALA A 760 -9.05 -6.66 -35.88
N THR A 761 -8.43 -5.78 -35.09
CA THR A 761 -8.25 -4.35 -35.39
C THR A 761 -6.80 -3.88 -35.54
N SER A 762 -5.81 -4.74 -35.31
CA SER A 762 -4.37 -4.42 -35.48
C SER A 762 -3.63 -5.41 -36.38
N GLN A 763 -4.30 -5.89 -37.44
CA GLN A 763 -3.75 -6.86 -38.39
C GLN A 763 -2.74 -6.19 -39.34
N GLY A 764 -1.47 -6.11 -38.94
CA GLY A 764 -0.40 -5.51 -39.72
C GLY A 764 0.84 -6.41 -39.80
N LEU A 765 1.36 -6.58 -41.02
CA LEU A 765 2.65 -7.18 -41.39
C LEU A 765 3.62 -7.44 -40.22
N THR A 766 3.85 -8.71 -39.87
CA THR A 766 4.92 -9.08 -38.92
C THR A 766 6.23 -9.16 -39.70
N THR A 767 7.23 -8.33 -39.34
CA THR A 767 8.56 -8.36 -39.99
C THR A 767 9.67 -8.63 -38.99
N PHE A 768 10.33 -9.78 -39.13
CA PHE A 768 11.62 -10.06 -38.49
C PHE A 768 12.75 -9.47 -39.33
N LEU A 769 13.62 -8.65 -38.73
CA LEU A 769 14.81 -8.12 -39.42
C LEU A 769 15.82 -9.24 -39.70
N ALA A 770 16.04 -10.12 -38.73
CA ALA A 770 16.84 -11.33 -38.92
C ALA A 770 16.41 -12.44 -37.95
N VAL A 771 16.36 -13.68 -38.44
CA VAL A 771 16.28 -14.89 -37.63
C VAL A 771 17.54 -15.69 -37.88
N THR A 772 18.34 -15.95 -36.84
CA THR A 772 19.52 -16.82 -36.91
C THR A 772 19.22 -18.10 -36.15
N ALA A 773 19.12 -19.21 -36.87
CA ALA A 773 18.70 -20.52 -36.41
C ALA A 773 19.59 -21.56 -37.12
N ASN A 774 20.87 -21.58 -36.72
CA ASN A 774 21.91 -22.31 -37.45
C ASN A 774 21.87 -23.82 -37.28
N ASP A 775 21.22 -24.30 -36.21
CA ASP A 775 21.19 -25.71 -35.80
C ASP A 775 19.85 -26.37 -36.17
N GLU A 776 18.92 -25.64 -36.80
CA GLU A 776 17.57 -26.11 -37.11
C GLU A 776 17.50 -26.76 -38.49
N GLU A 777 17.25 -28.08 -38.55
CA GLU A 777 17.05 -28.80 -39.82
C GLU A 777 15.71 -28.49 -40.46
N THR A 778 14.69 -28.19 -39.65
CA THR A 778 13.35 -27.80 -40.12
C THR A 778 12.97 -26.43 -39.55
N ILE A 779 12.54 -25.51 -40.42
CA ILE A 779 11.91 -24.26 -39.99
C ILE A 779 10.51 -24.24 -40.57
N SER A 780 9.51 -23.99 -39.74
CA SER A 780 8.11 -23.85 -40.14
C SER A 780 7.66 -22.41 -39.95
N MET A 781 7.34 -21.74 -41.04
CA MET A 781 6.77 -20.40 -41.03
C MET A 781 5.25 -20.51 -41.00
N VAL A 782 4.62 -19.91 -39.99
CA VAL A 782 3.16 -19.87 -39.85
C VAL A 782 2.69 -18.43 -39.99
N SER A 783 2.11 -18.10 -41.15
CA SER A 783 1.43 -16.82 -41.35
C SER A 783 0.09 -16.82 -40.61
N GLY A 784 -0.47 -15.63 -40.36
CA GLY A 784 -1.57 -15.51 -39.42
C GLY A 784 -2.92 -16.09 -39.87
N SER A 785 -3.90 -15.97 -38.99
CA SER A 785 -5.25 -16.56 -39.08
C SER A 785 -6.16 -15.88 -40.10
N ASN A 786 -5.73 -14.75 -40.67
CA ASN A 786 -6.40 -14.08 -41.80
C ASN A 786 -5.40 -13.46 -42.80
N ALA A 787 -5.89 -13.14 -44.00
CA ALA A 787 -5.11 -12.63 -45.13
C ALA A 787 -4.42 -11.25 -44.94
N ALA A 788 -4.49 -10.62 -43.76
CA ALA A 788 -3.77 -9.37 -43.45
C ALA A 788 -2.55 -9.57 -42.55
N GLU A 789 -2.32 -10.79 -42.05
CA GLU A 789 -1.25 -11.13 -41.11
C GLU A 789 -0.07 -11.80 -41.83
N ASP A 790 0.53 -11.07 -42.76
CA ASP A 790 1.71 -11.53 -43.50
C ASP A 790 2.90 -11.74 -42.55
N LEU A 791 3.64 -12.82 -42.79
CA LEU A 791 4.88 -13.13 -42.09
C LEU A 791 6.07 -12.89 -43.02
N THR A 792 6.90 -11.89 -42.70
CA THR A 792 8.13 -11.59 -43.44
C THR A 792 9.38 -11.81 -42.58
N ILE A 793 10.30 -12.62 -43.06
CA ILE A 793 11.67 -12.73 -42.53
C ILE A 793 12.62 -12.07 -43.54
N SER A 794 13.17 -10.91 -43.19
CA SER A 794 14.08 -10.17 -44.07
C SER A 794 15.40 -10.91 -44.31
N THR A 795 15.93 -11.57 -43.28
CA THR A 795 17.12 -12.41 -43.39
C THR A 795 17.00 -13.64 -42.49
N LEU A 796 17.01 -14.83 -43.10
CA LEU A 796 17.04 -16.10 -42.38
C LEU A 796 18.47 -16.68 -42.48
N ASN A 797 19.21 -16.69 -41.36
CA ASN A 797 20.53 -17.32 -41.25
C ASN A 797 20.39 -18.72 -40.65
N ALA A 798 20.52 -19.78 -41.46
CA ALA A 798 20.27 -21.15 -40.97
C ALA A 798 21.20 -22.20 -41.62
N SER A 799 22.41 -22.39 -41.09
CA SER A 799 23.45 -23.24 -41.72
C SER A 799 23.11 -24.73 -41.90
N ASP A 800 22.28 -25.29 -41.01
CA ASP A 800 21.89 -26.70 -41.05
C ASP A 800 20.48 -26.95 -41.57
N LEU A 801 19.79 -25.90 -42.05
CA LEU A 801 18.45 -26.00 -42.62
C LEU A 801 18.42 -26.97 -43.80
N THR A 802 17.56 -27.98 -43.70
CA THR A 802 17.27 -28.94 -44.79
C THR A 802 15.85 -28.78 -45.33
N THR A 803 14.91 -28.37 -44.47
CA THR A 803 13.48 -28.28 -44.79
C THR A 803 12.89 -26.95 -44.32
N LEU A 804 12.28 -26.20 -45.23
CA LEU A 804 11.48 -25.01 -44.92
C LEU A 804 10.01 -25.30 -45.21
N ASN A 805 9.17 -25.34 -44.17
CA ASN A 805 7.72 -25.48 -44.29
C ASN A 805 7.05 -24.12 -44.16
N MET A 806 6.00 -23.87 -44.95
CA MET A 806 5.22 -22.64 -44.90
C MET A 806 3.74 -22.99 -44.85
N SER A 807 3.01 -22.39 -43.92
CA SER A 807 1.58 -22.64 -43.71
C SER A 807 0.85 -21.42 -43.16
N GLY A 808 -0.47 -21.42 -43.22
CA GLY A 808 -1.30 -20.30 -42.76
C GLY A 808 -2.17 -19.71 -43.87
N THR A 809 -2.83 -18.59 -43.58
CA THR A 809 -3.80 -18.00 -44.52
C THR A 809 -3.30 -16.77 -45.28
N ALA A 810 -2.27 -16.09 -44.77
CA ALA A 810 -1.66 -14.90 -45.35
C ALA A 810 -0.34 -15.23 -46.06
N ASP A 811 0.33 -14.21 -46.61
CA ASP A 811 1.59 -14.40 -47.31
C ASP A 811 2.72 -14.75 -46.33
N ALA A 812 3.63 -15.61 -46.76
CA ALA A 812 4.84 -15.95 -46.03
C ALA A 812 6.05 -15.70 -46.94
N THR A 813 6.94 -14.82 -46.50
CA THR A 813 8.06 -14.31 -47.32
C THR A 813 9.39 -14.44 -46.59
N VAL A 814 10.38 -15.05 -47.26
CA VAL A 814 11.80 -14.97 -46.90
C VAL A 814 12.52 -14.14 -47.96
N THR A 815 12.95 -12.92 -47.60
CA THR A 815 13.60 -12.01 -48.57
C THR A 815 15.06 -12.38 -48.84
N THR A 816 15.76 -12.91 -47.85
CA THR A 816 17.15 -13.33 -48.00
C THR A 816 17.39 -14.58 -47.17
N LEU A 817 17.65 -15.69 -47.85
CA LEU A 817 18.10 -16.91 -47.22
C LEU A 817 19.63 -16.92 -47.19
N ALA A 818 20.22 -16.81 -46.01
CA ALA A 818 21.66 -16.69 -45.81
C ALA A 818 22.21 -17.92 -45.08
N GLY A 819 23.34 -18.46 -45.54
CA GLY A 819 24.01 -19.58 -44.90
C GLY A 819 23.33 -20.96 -45.04
N ALA A 820 22.06 -21.03 -45.47
CA ALA A 820 21.29 -22.27 -45.67
C ALA A 820 21.72 -23.07 -46.91
N THR A 821 23.01 -23.39 -47.00
CA THR A 821 23.62 -24.11 -48.13
C THR A 821 23.18 -25.57 -48.26
N LYS A 822 22.42 -26.11 -47.30
CA LYS A 822 21.97 -27.51 -47.25
C LYS A 822 20.46 -27.67 -47.45
N ILE A 823 19.74 -26.60 -47.77
CA ILE A 823 18.29 -26.67 -47.94
C ILE A 823 17.95 -27.57 -49.12
N ALA A 824 17.25 -28.66 -48.85
CA ALA A 824 16.89 -29.68 -49.83
C ALA A 824 15.38 -29.72 -50.06
N THR A 825 14.58 -29.14 -49.17
CA THR A 825 13.12 -29.15 -49.29
C THR A 825 12.53 -27.80 -48.90
N VAL A 826 11.67 -27.26 -49.76
CA VAL A 826 10.80 -26.12 -49.44
C VAL A 826 9.37 -26.54 -49.74
N THR A 827 8.45 -26.47 -48.78
CA THR A 827 7.05 -26.81 -49.01
C THR A 827 6.11 -25.76 -48.44
N SER A 828 5.18 -25.29 -49.27
CA SER A 828 4.10 -24.38 -48.89
C SER A 828 2.73 -25.04 -49.00
N THR A 829 2.65 -26.37 -49.01
CA THR A 829 1.40 -27.15 -49.17
C THR A 829 0.30 -26.81 -48.14
N GLY A 830 0.67 -26.31 -46.96
CA GLY A 830 -0.26 -25.84 -45.92
C GLY A 830 -0.62 -24.35 -45.99
N LEU A 831 -0.16 -23.61 -47.00
CA LEU A 831 -0.34 -22.17 -47.17
C LEU A 831 -1.42 -21.87 -48.23
N THR A 832 -2.32 -20.94 -47.92
CA THR A 832 -3.28 -20.41 -48.91
C THR A 832 -2.89 -19.05 -49.47
N GLY A 833 -2.03 -18.30 -48.76
CA GLY A 833 -1.39 -17.07 -49.26
C GLY A 833 -0.19 -17.36 -50.17
N LYS A 834 0.48 -16.30 -50.62
CA LYS A 834 1.67 -16.41 -51.47
C LYS A 834 2.88 -16.89 -50.67
N ALA A 835 3.62 -17.87 -51.18
CA ALA A 835 4.94 -18.23 -50.69
C ALA A 835 6.03 -17.51 -51.50
N THR A 836 7.07 -16.98 -50.84
CA THR A 836 8.22 -16.38 -51.55
C THR A 836 9.53 -16.80 -50.87
N VAL A 837 10.37 -17.51 -51.63
CA VAL A 837 11.66 -18.06 -51.17
C VAL A 837 12.67 -18.07 -52.32
N ASP A 838 13.76 -17.31 -52.17
CA ASP A 838 14.97 -17.46 -52.97
C ASP A 838 15.95 -18.40 -52.25
N ALA A 839 16.12 -19.60 -52.79
CA ALA A 839 17.00 -20.64 -52.27
C ALA A 839 18.22 -20.91 -53.16
N SER A 840 18.59 -19.96 -54.03
CA SER A 840 19.77 -20.01 -54.92
C SER A 840 21.10 -20.24 -54.20
N VAL A 841 21.14 -20.01 -52.88
CA VAL A 841 22.31 -20.28 -52.02
C VAL A 841 22.53 -21.76 -51.70
N SER A 842 21.58 -22.65 -52.05
CA SER A 842 21.71 -24.08 -51.75
C SER A 842 22.83 -24.74 -52.56
N THR A 843 23.46 -25.75 -51.97
CA THR A 843 24.53 -26.56 -52.59
C THR A 843 24.14 -28.04 -52.68
N VAL A 844 22.85 -28.34 -52.48
CA VAL A 844 22.25 -29.66 -52.63
C VAL A 844 21.04 -29.57 -53.55
N ALA A 845 20.74 -30.67 -54.25
CA ALA A 845 19.55 -30.77 -55.08
C ALA A 845 18.29 -30.54 -54.23
N MET A 846 17.41 -29.66 -54.70
CA MET A 846 16.23 -29.18 -54.03
C MET A 846 14.96 -29.87 -54.51
N THR A 847 14.01 -30.07 -53.61
CA THR A 847 12.61 -30.38 -53.92
C THR A 847 11.74 -29.25 -53.38
N MET A 848 11.18 -28.42 -54.26
CA MET A 848 10.29 -27.32 -53.88
C MET A 848 8.86 -27.69 -54.27
N THR A 849 7.91 -27.58 -53.33
CA THR A 849 6.51 -27.94 -53.57
C THR A 849 5.57 -26.84 -53.09
N ALA A 850 4.86 -26.22 -54.01
CA ALA A 850 3.92 -25.12 -53.77
C ALA A 850 2.63 -25.58 -53.06
N GLY A 851 1.87 -24.59 -52.57
CA GLY A 851 0.58 -24.76 -51.92
C GLY A 851 -0.61 -24.44 -52.80
N ALA A 852 -1.73 -24.07 -52.17
CA ALA A 852 -2.93 -23.65 -52.90
C ALA A 852 -2.88 -22.18 -53.34
N GLY A 853 -2.08 -21.36 -52.65
CA GLY A 853 -1.73 -20.01 -53.08
C GLY A 853 -0.64 -20.02 -54.17
N GLY A 854 -0.30 -18.83 -54.69
CA GLY A 854 0.81 -18.71 -55.63
C GLY A 854 2.17 -18.83 -54.93
N SER A 855 3.22 -19.13 -55.70
CA SER A 855 4.58 -19.28 -55.20
C SER A 855 5.56 -18.47 -56.03
N ASP A 856 6.68 -18.12 -55.42
CA ASP A 856 7.80 -17.42 -56.05
C ASP A 856 9.06 -18.09 -55.50
N PHE A 857 9.53 -19.07 -56.26
CA PHE A 857 10.58 -20.01 -55.87
C PHE A 857 11.74 -19.94 -56.85
N THR A 858 12.91 -19.66 -56.32
CA THR A 858 14.18 -19.80 -57.03
C THR A 858 15.00 -20.92 -56.37
N SER A 859 15.35 -21.96 -57.13
CA SER A 859 16.15 -23.09 -56.65
C SER A 859 17.65 -22.89 -56.92
N SER A 860 18.44 -23.96 -56.79
CA SER A 860 19.90 -23.97 -56.72
C SER A 860 20.58 -24.07 -58.09
N ASP A 861 21.91 -24.24 -58.12
CA ASP A 861 22.69 -24.53 -59.34
C ASP A 861 22.88 -26.06 -59.57
N LEU A 862 21.99 -26.90 -59.03
CA LEU A 862 22.02 -28.36 -59.17
C LEU A 862 20.71 -28.90 -59.75
N ALA A 863 20.69 -30.18 -60.12
CA ALA A 863 19.50 -30.86 -60.64
C ALA A 863 18.37 -30.91 -59.60
N ASP A 864 17.42 -29.99 -59.73
CA ASP A 864 16.36 -29.72 -58.76
C ASP A 864 15.01 -30.26 -59.22
N THR A 865 14.04 -30.32 -58.32
CA THR A 865 12.65 -30.69 -58.63
C THR A 865 11.70 -29.65 -58.05
N LEU A 866 11.03 -28.88 -58.92
CA LEU A 866 10.08 -27.86 -58.53
C LEU A 866 8.69 -28.33 -58.95
N THR A 867 7.73 -28.25 -58.04
CA THR A 867 6.34 -28.62 -58.30
C THR A 867 5.44 -27.50 -57.78
N GLY A 868 4.82 -26.78 -58.69
CA GLY A 868 3.79 -25.81 -58.42
C GLY A 868 2.47 -26.46 -58.01
N GLY A 869 1.51 -25.62 -57.67
CA GLY A 869 0.31 -25.94 -56.92
C GLY A 869 -0.95 -25.70 -57.73
N ALA A 870 -1.94 -25.05 -57.12
CA ALA A 870 -3.15 -24.59 -57.80
C ALA A 870 -3.17 -23.06 -58.01
N GLY A 871 -2.10 -22.38 -57.59
CA GLY A 871 -1.95 -20.94 -57.59
C GLY A 871 -1.49 -20.40 -58.94
N ILE A 872 -0.90 -19.21 -58.94
CA ILE A 872 -0.05 -18.76 -60.03
C ILE A 872 1.36 -18.83 -59.49
N ASP A 873 2.17 -19.72 -60.02
CA ASP A 873 3.50 -20.02 -59.53
C ASP A 873 4.57 -19.44 -60.45
N ASP A 874 5.59 -18.81 -59.87
CA ASP A 874 6.81 -18.34 -60.52
C ASP A 874 7.97 -19.21 -60.03
N LEU A 875 8.42 -20.14 -60.88
CA LEU A 875 9.36 -21.22 -60.54
C LEU A 875 10.60 -21.12 -61.43
N THR A 876 11.77 -20.90 -60.83
CA THR A 876 13.07 -20.82 -61.52
C THR A 876 14.01 -21.93 -61.04
N GLY A 877 14.44 -22.80 -61.96
CA GLY A 877 15.31 -23.98 -61.75
C GLY A 877 16.78 -23.66 -61.44
N GLY A 878 17.31 -22.60 -62.05
CA GLY A 878 18.70 -22.18 -61.84
C GLY A 878 19.66 -22.83 -62.82
N SER A 879 20.75 -23.44 -62.37
CA SER A 879 21.60 -24.28 -63.22
C SER A 879 21.34 -25.74 -62.85
N GLY A 880 21.52 -26.72 -63.73
CA GLY A 880 21.26 -28.11 -63.33
C GLY A 880 20.75 -28.99 -64.45
N SER A 881 19.88 -29.91 -64.10
CA SER A 881 19.09 -30.71 -65.04
C SER A 881 17.79 -30.92 -64.31
N ASP A 882 17.00 -29.87 -64.32
CA ASP A 882 15.94 -29.62 -63.36
C ASP A 882 14.66 -30.28 -63.82
N THR A 883 13.77 -30.61 -62.88
CA THR A 883 12.44 -31.11 -63.20
C THR A 883 11.41 -30.14 -62.64
N ILE A 884 10.83 -29.32 -63.49
CA ILE A 884 9.87 -28.29 -63.11
C ILE A 884 8.47 -28.74 -63.56
N THR A 885 7.49 -28.70 -62.68
CA THR A 885 6.07 -28.93 -63.00
C THR A 885 5.24 -27.77 -62.46
N GLY A 886 4.54 -26.99 -63.28
CA GLY A 886 3.74 -25.83 -62.84
C GLY A 886 2.48 -26.23 -62.08
N GLY A 887 1.79 -27.26 -62.52
CA GLY A 887 0.61 -27.77 -61.80
C GLY A 887 -0.67 -27.21 -62.41
N ALA A 888 -1.50 -26.51 -61.63
CA ALA A 888 -2.67 -25.82 -62.15
C ALA A 888 -2.52 -24.32 -61.88
N GLY A 889 -2.72 -23.49 -62.88
CA GLY A 889 -2.34 -22.08 -62.77
C GLY A 889 -2.00 -21.52 -64.14
N ASN A 890 -1.70 -20.23 -64.20
CA ASN A 890 -1.03 -19.68 -65.37
C ASN A 890 0.40 -19.38 -64.92
N ASP A 891 1.24 -20.40 -64.98
CA ASP A 891 2.51 -20.41 -64.27
C ASP A 891 3.63 -19.80 -65.11
N ILE A 892 4.68 -19.30 -64.44
CA ILE A 892 5.92 -18.83 -65.06
C ILE A 892 7.01 -19.82 -64.65
N LEU A 893 7.54 -20.55 -65.62
CA LEU A 893 8.51 -21.61 -65.42
C LEU A 893 9.79 -21.29 -66.18
N ASP A 894 10.93 -21.26 -65.50
CA ASP A 894 12.25 -21.05 -66.09
C ASP A 894 13.21 -22.19 -65.70
N GLY A 895 13.60 -23.02 -66.66
CA GLY A 895 14.56 -24.12 -66.50
C GLY A 895 15.99 -23.65 -66.26
N GLY A 896 16.37 -22.48 -66.79
CA GLY A 896 17.70 -21.90 -66.55
C GLY A 896 18.82 -22.54 -67.36
N ILE A 897 19.85 -23.12 -66.74
CA ILE A 897 21.03 -23.68 -67.44
C ILE A 897 21.12 -25.18 -67.19
N GLY A 898 20.76 -25.99 -68.18
CA GLY A 898 21.30 -27.33 -68.35
C GLY A 898 20.37 -28.23 -69.15
N SER A 899 20.03 -29.41 -68.65
CA SER A 899 19.16 -30.33 -69.39
C SER A 899 17.87 -30.53 -68.64
N ASP A 900 16.94 -29.62 -68.85
CA ASP A 900 15.84 -29.39 -67.93
C ASP A 900 14.54 -30.03 -68.45
N THR A 901 13.81 -30.73 -67.59
CA THR A 901 12.47 -31.26 -67.86
C THR A 901 11.43 -30.30 -67.28
N VAL A 902 10.78 -29.50 -68.12
CA VAL A 902 9.78 -28.51 -67.68
C VAL A 902 8.40 -28.89 -68.18
N SER A 903 7.40 -28.94 -67.30
CA SER A 903 6.00 -29.23 -67.62
C SER A 903 5.09 -28.14 -67.06
N GLY A 904 4.36 -27.41 -67.90
CA GLY A 904 3.37 -26.41 -67.47
C GLY A 904 2.29 -27.00 -66.58
N GLY A 905 1.55 -27.97 -67.11
CA GLY A 905 0.49 -28.64 -66.38
C GLY A 905 -0.87 -28.24 -66.93
N ALA A 906 -1.68 -27.50 -66.18
CA ALA A 906 -3.01 -27.07 -66.59
C ALA A 906 -3.18 -25.57 -66.43
N GLY A 907 -3.56 -24.90 -67.52
CA GLY A 907 -3.69 -23.44 -67.61
C GLY A 907 -2.72 -22.88 -68.65
N ASP A 908 -2.66 -21.55 -68.77
CA ASP A 908 -1.86 -20.92 -69.84
C ASP A 908 -0.47 -20.59 -69.28
N ASP A 909 0.50 -21.46 -69.54
CA ASP A 909 1.81 -21.40 -68.89
C ASP A 909 2.86 -20.68 -69.77
N ALA A 910 3.78 -19.97 -69.12
CA ALA A 910 4.95 -19.34 -69.74
C ALA A 910 6.20 -20.13 -69.37
N ILE A 911 6.79 -20.82 -70.35
CA ILE A 911 7.89 -21.77 -70.15
C ILE A 911 9.14 -21.30 -70.88
N THR A 912 10.24 -21.14 -70.13
CA THR A 912 11.59 -20.92 -70.64
C THR A 912 12.41 -22.15 -70.32
N GLY A 913 12.96 -22.86 -71.31
CA GLY A 913 13.87 -23.98 -71.07
C GLY A 913 15.28 -23.51 -70.70
N GLY A 914 15.76 -22.48 -71.41
CA GLY A 914 17.06 -21.87 -71.13
C GLY A 914 18.21 -22.50 -71.92
N VAL A 915 19.37 -22.70 -71.29
CA VAL A 915 20.63 -23.14 -71.95
C VAL A 915 20.91 -24.61 -71.68
N GLY A 916 20.73 -25.45 -72.69
CA GLY A 916 21.24 -26.81 -72.78
C GLY A 916 20.23 -27.70 -73.48
N ALA A 917 20.13 -28.99 -73.15
CA ALA A 917 19.27 -29.94 -73.86
C ALA A 917 18.01 -30.27 -73.04
N ASP A 918 16.91 -29.57 -73.32
CA ASP A 918 15.73 -29.48 -72.47
C ASP A 918 14.54 -30.31 -72.98
N SER A 919 13.79 -30.91 -72.07
CA SER A 919 12.51 -31.59 -72.30
C SER A 919 11.33 -30.74 -71.83
N LEU A 920 10.73 -29.95 -72.72
CA LEU A 920 9.67 -29.00 -72.35
C LEU A 920 8.28 -29.52 -72.75
N SER A 921 7.27 -29.33 -71.90
CA SER A 921 5.86 -29.64 -72.19
C SER A 921 4.94 -28.59 -71.57
N GLY A 922 3.90 -28.18 -72.30
CA GLY A 922 2.95 -27.17 -71.82
C GLY A 922 1.84 -27.82 -71.01
N GLY A 923 1.38 -28.98 -71.47
CA GLY A 923 0.30 -29.71 -70.84
C GLY A 923 -1.05 -29.33 -71.43
N ALA A 924 -1.99 -28.88 -70.61
CA ALA A 924 -3.35 -28.56 -71.01
C ALA A 924 -3.60 -27.06 -70.87
N GLY A 925 -3.71 -26.35 -71.99
CA GLY A 925 -3.91 -24.90 -71.99
C GLY A 925 -3.31 -24.30 -73.25
N ASP A 926 -3.27 -22.96 -73.33
CA ASP A 926 -2.55 -22.27 -74.40
C ASP A 926 -1.18 -21.82 -73.86
N ASP A 927 -0.16 -22.63 -74.13
CA ASP A 927 1.17 -22.47 -73.54
C ASP A 927 2.13 -21.65 -74.43
N THR A 928 2.98 -20.85 -73.79
CA THR A 928 4.02 -20.03 -74.44
C THR A 928 5.40 -20.56 -74.09
N PHE A 929 6.17 -20.97 -75.09
CA PHE A 929 7.58 -21.31 -74.93
C PHE A 929 8.47 -20.15 -75.40
N ASP A 930 9.22 -19.56 -74.47
CA ASP A 930 10.20 -18.49 -74.72
C ASP A 930 11.62 -19.04 -74.57
N GLN A 931 12.26 -19.39 -75.69
CA GLN A 931 13.64 -19.90 -75.71
C GLN A 931 14.69 -18.78 -75.88
N ALA A 932 14.31 -17.51 -75.70
CA ALA A 932 15.14 -16.36 -76.03
C ALA A 932 15.32 -15.35 -74.89
N THR A 933 15.69 -15.79 -73.70
CA THR A 933 16.14 -14.84 -72.66
C THR A 933 17.66 -14.73 -72.61
N ALA A 934 18.12 -13.53 -72.99
CA ALA A 934 19.52 -13.11 -73.10
C ALA A 934 20.22 -12.85 -71.74
N THR A 935 19.76 -13.45 -70.64
CA THR A 935 20.20 -13.11 -69.27
C THR A 935 21.47 -13.81 -68.82
N HIS A 936 21.91 -14.87 -69.50
CA HIS A 936 23.14 -15.58 -69.17
C HIS A 936 24.12 -15.57 -70.35
N SER A 937 24.87 -14.47 -70.45
CA SER A 937 25.95 -14.28 -71.42
C SER A 937 26.94 -15.45 -71.38
N LEU A 938 27.10 -16.17 -72.49
CA LEU A 938 28.13 -17.20 -72.65
C LEU A 938 29.53 -16.64 -72.34
N ALA A 939 30.17 -17.18 -71.31
CA ALA A 939 31.63 -17.20 -71.24
C ALA A 939 32.13 -18.41 -72.04
N ALA A 940 32.31 -18.23 -73.34
CA ALA A 940 33.03 -19.18 -74.18
C ALA A 940 34.45 -19.39 -73.63
N THR A 941 34.67 -20.50 -72.90
CA THR A 941 36.01 -20.95 -72.54
C THR A 941 36.12 -22.47 -72.68
N ALA A 942 36.74 -22.87 -73.79
CA ALA A 942 37.46 -24.13 -73.99
C ALA A 942 36.66 -25.45 -74.08
N VAL A 943 35.94 -25.66 -75.18
CA VAL A 943 35.93 -26.99 -75.80
C VAL A 943 36.98 -27.00 -76.91
N THR A 944 38.12 -27.61 -76.61
CA THR A 944 39.14 -27.99 -77.60
C THR A 944 38.76 -29.36 -78.17
N ASP A 945 38.45 -29.42 -79.45
CA ASP A 945 38.37 -30.68 -80.20
C ASP A 945 39.74 -31.39 -80.13
N ALA A 946 39.78 -32.53 -79.42
CA ALA A 946 40.97 -33.36 -79.26
C ALA A 946 41.45 -34.01 -80.57
N SER A 947 40.68 -33.91 -81.66
CA SER A 947 41.04 -34.43 -82.97
C SER A 947 41.61 -33.38 -83.94
N THR A 948 41.35 -32.07 -83.77
CA THR A 948 41.83 -31.04 -84.71
C THR A 948 42.45 -29.76 -84.13
N GLY A 949 42.25 -29.42 -82.85
CA GLY A 949 42.96 -28.30 -82.20
C GLY A 949 42.69 -26.89 -82.77
N LEU A 950 41.57 -26.66 -83.47
CA LEU A 950 41.15 -25.33 -83.90
C LEU A 950 39.83 -24.92 -83.21
N ALA A 951 39.76 -23.67 -82.76
CA ALA A 951 38.55 -23.08 -82.16
C ALA A 951 37.63 -22.52 -83.25
N MET A 952 36.32 -22.75 -83.13
CA MET A 952 35.31 -22.09 -83.96
C MET A 952 34.27 -21.39 -83.08
N ALA A 953 34.02 -20.12 -83.42
CA ALA A 953 33.00 -19.20 -82.92
C ALA A 953 32.15 -18.79 -84.15
N ALA A 954 30.92 -18.29 -84.11
CA ALA A 954 29.89 -18.07 -83.10
C ALA A 954 28.56 -17.94 -83.86
N GLY A 955 27.47 -18.37 -83.25
CA GLY A 955 26.09 -18.16 -83.67
C GLY A 955 25.21 -18.88 -82.66
N VAL A 956 24.39 -18.12 -81.93
CA VAL A 956 23.50 -18.63 -80.88
C VAL A 956 22.58 -19.69 -81.50
N ALA A 957 22.52 -20.84 -80.88
CA ALA A 957 21.80 -22.02 -81.31
C ALA A 957 21.09 -22.61 -80.09
N LEU A 958 19.99 -23.33 -80.35
CA LEU A 958 19.55 -24.41 -79.47
C LEU A 958 20.77 -25.30 -79.19
N ALA A 959 20.92 -25.81 -77.96
CA ALA A 959 21.91 -26.85 -77.79
C ALA A 959 21.41 -28.11 -78.51
N VAL A 960 22.33 -28.90 -79.06
CA VAL A 960 22.00 -30.23 -79.62
C VAL A 960 21.29 -31.05 -78.54
N GLY A 961 19.99 -31.34 -78.70
CA GLY A 961 19.26 -32.29 -77.85
C GLY A 961 17.90 -31.86 -77.26
N ASP A 962 17.40 -30.64 -77.48
CA ASP A 962 16.08 -30.22 -76.97
C ASP A 962 14.92 -31.06 -77.52
N THR A 963 13.95 -31.44 -76.68
CA THR A 963 12.70 -32.14 -77.04
C THR A 963 11.49 -31.39 -76.49
N ILE A 964 10.65 -30.83 -77.35
CA ILE A 964 9.40 -30.16 -76.95
C ILE A 964 8.21 -31.08 -77.21
N THR A 965 7.45 -31.39 -76.17
CA THR A 965 6.24 -32.22 -76.20
C THR A 965 5.00 -31.36 -76.00
N PHE A 966 4.27 -31.12 -77.08
CA PHE A 966 3.00 -30.43 -77.08
C PHE A 966 1.90 -31.28 -76.44
N GLY A 967 1.03 -30.63 -75.68
CA GLY A 967 -0.12 -31.27 -75.07
C GLY A 967 -1.40 -31.02 -75.87
N ASN A 968 -2.53 -30.90 -75.19
CA ASN A 968 -3.80 -30.60 -75.84
C ASN A 968 -4.05 -29.09 -75.75
N GLY A 969 -3.93 -28.35 -76.87
CA GLY A 969 -4.02 -26.89 -76.84
C GLY A 969 -3.53 -26.23 -78.12
N LEU A 970 -3.48 -24.89 -78.15
CA LEU A 970 -2.71 -24.14 -79.13
C LEU A 970 -1.39 -23.69 -78.51
N ASP A 971 -0.36 -24.51 -78.68
CA ASP A 971 0.96 -24.23 -78.12
C ASP A 971 1.79 -23.37 -79.08
N ILE A 972 2.47 -22.33 -78.57
CA ILE A 972 3.25 -21.39 -79.37
C ILE A 972 4.72 -21.44 -78.95
N ILE A 973 5.59 -21.79 -79.89
CA ILE A 973 7.03 -21.54 -79.77
C ILE A 973 7.33 -20.15 -80.35
N THR A 974 7.97 -19.31 -79.55
CA THR A 974 8.49 -18.01 -80.00
C THR A 974 10.02 -18.02 -80.06
N ASP A 975 10.59 -17.31 -81.05
CA ASP A 975 12.01 -16.96 -81.15
C ASP A 975 13.05 -18.11 -81.39
N PHE A 976 12.73 -19.03 -82.30
CA PHE A 976 13.64 -20.11 -82.77
C PHE A 976 14.76 -19.57 -83.71
N THR A 977 16.04 -19.69 -83.32
CA THR A 977 17.20 -19.43 -84.21
C THR A 977 17.98 -20.72 -84.53
N ALA A 978 17.89 -21.19 -85.78
CA ALA A 978 18.53 -22.43 -86.23
C ALA A 978 20.06 -22.33 -86.30
N GLY A 979 20.80 -23.32 -85.75
CA GLY A 979 22.26 -23.36 -85.83
C GLY A 979 22.93 -24.68 -85.45
N GLY A 980 23.16 -25.59 -86.40
CA GLY A 980 24.04 -26.76 -86.24
C GLY A 980 23.41 -28.07 -86.71
N THR A 981 24.20 -29.04 -87.18
CA THR A 981 23.70 -30.20 -87.94
C THR A 981 23.19 -31.37 -87.09
N ASP A 982 22.46 -31.12 -86.00
CA ASP A 982 21.55 -32.08 -85.38
C ASP A 982 20.70 -31.33 -84.34
N ASP A 983 19.55 -30.80 -84.76
CA ASP A 983 18.49 -30.32 -83.87
C ASP A 983 17.29 -31.27 -84.08
N ASP A 984 16.96 -32.12 -83.09
CA ASP A 984 15.82 -33.04 -83.17
C ASP A 984 14.61 -32.44 -82.43
N VAL A 985 13.70 -31.76 -83.14
CA VAL A 985 12.35 -31.47 -82.61
C VAL A 985 11.56 -32.78 -82.58
N ASN A 986 11.67 -33.51 -81.48
CA ASN A 986 10.97 -34.78 -81.31
C ASN A 986 9.55 -34.54 -80.78
N VAL A 987 8.57 -34.55 -81.69
CA VAL A 987 7.15 -34.54 -81.30
C VAL A 987 6.73 -35.95 -80.88
N VAL A 988 6.90 -36.26 -79.60
CA VAL A 988 6.44 -37.54 -79.03
C VAL A 988 4.96 -37.44 -78.67
N THR A 989 4.09 -37.96 -79.53
CA THR A 989 2.68 -38.13 -79.20
C THR A 989 2.52 -39.32 -78.25
N ASN A 990 2.40 -39.11 -76.95
CA ASN A 990 2.03 -40.18 -76.03
C ASN A 990 0.50 -40.42 -76.08
N GLY A 991 0.06 -41.06 -77.18
CA GLY A 991 -1.27 -41.67 -77.40
C GLY A 991 -2.49 -40.81 -77.03
N ALA A 992 -3.09 -40.05 -77.94
CA ALA A 992 -3.62 -40.54 -79.21
C ALA A 992 -3.20 -39.62 -80.35
N ALA A 993 -2.41 -40.17 -81.29
CA ALA A 993 -2.08 -39.63 -82.61
C ALA A 993 -2.40 -38.13 -82.82
N THR A 994 -1.44 -37.25 -82.56
CA THR A 994 -1.44 -35.90 -83.11
C THR A 994 -0.31 -35.77 -84.11
N THR A 995 -0.67 -35.82 -85.39
CA THR A 995 0.19 -35.45 -86.51
C THR A 995 1.00 -34.19 -86.19
N ALA A 996 2.30 -34.35 -85.98
CA ALA A 996 3.24 -33.25 -86.09
C ALA A 996 3.27 -32.78 -87.55
N LEU A 997 2.63 -31.64 -87.84
CA LEU A 997 2.89 -30.86 -89.05
C LEU A 997 3.87 -29.75 -88.68
N GLY A 998 5.12 -30.12 -88.41
CA GLY A 998 6.24 -29.19 -88.42
C GLY A 998 6.80 -29.10 -89.85
N GLU A 999 6.27 -28.21 -90.68
CA GLU A 999 6.88 -27.88 -91.96
C GLU A 999 8.24 -27.18 -91.73
N ALA A 1000 9.33 -27.95 -91.63
CA ALA A 1000 10.69 -27.42 -91.71
C ALA A 1000 11.29 -27.71 -93.11
N ASN A 1001 11.56 -26.63 -93.82
CA ASN A 1001 11.93 -26.55 -95.23
C ASN A 1001 13.43 -26.88 -95.42
N ASN A 1002 13.76 -27.75 -96.39
CA ASN A 1002 15.03 -27.85 -97.15
C ASN A 1002 16.14 -28.84 -96.69
N SER A 1003 16.16 -30.02 -97.33
CA SER A 1003 17.31 -30.82 -97.83
C SER A 1003 18.67 -30.72 -97.13
N ILE A 1004 19.17 -31.80 -96.50
CA ILE A 1004 20.55 -32.32 -96.68
C ILE A 1004 20.65 -33.82 -96.29
N ALA A 1005 21.63 -34.51 -96.85
CA ALA A 1005 21.80 -35.95 -96.90
C ALA A 1005 22.73 -36.52 -95.81
N THR A 1006 22.61 -37.85 -95.65
CA THR A 1006 23.43 -38.87 -94.95
C THR A 1006 23.03 -39.28 -93.53
N ASP A 1007 22.43 -40.48 -93.50
CA ASP A 1007 22.39 -41.50 -92.43
C ASP A 1007 21.73 -41.14 -91.08
N LEU A 1008 20.39 -41.09 -91.08
CA LEU A 1008 19.59 -41.28 -89.86
C LEU A 1008 19.44 -42.78 -89.58
N GLN A 1009 20.26 -43.29 -88.65
CA GLN A 1009 20.04 -44.58 -87.98
C GLN A 1009 19.07 -44.36 -86.82
N PHE A 1010 17.82 -44.80 -86.97
CA PHE A 1010 17.00 -45.14 -85.81
C PHE A 1010 17.64 -46.36 -85.12
N LEU A 1011 18.06 -46.24 -83.87
CA LEU A 1011 18.74 -47.33 -83.15
C LEU A 1011 17.97 -47.81 -81.92
N SER A 1012 17.53 -49.07 -81.97
CA SER A 1012 17.81 -50.02 -80.88
C SER A 1012 18.04 -51.44 -81.45
N GLY A 1013 19.33 -51.83 -81.59
CA GLY A 1013 19.75 -53.18 -82.01
C GLY A 1013 21.18 -53.22 -82.60
N ASN A 1014 22.03 -54.16 -82.13
CA ASN A 1014 23.47 -54.25 -82.49
C ASN A 1014 23.72 -55.07 -83.76
N PHE A 1015 24.41 -54.50 -84.75
CA PHE A 1015 24.81 -55.20 -85.98
C PHE A 1015 26.24 -55.77 -85.86
N VAL A 1016 26.41 -57.10 -85.93
CA VAL A 1016 27.73 -57.74 -85.90
C VAL A 1016 28.24 -58.01 -87.32
N ALA A 1017 29.05 -57.09 -87.83
CA ALA A 1017 29.53 -57.07 -89.21
C ALA A 1017 30.35 -58.31 -89.63
N SER A 1018 30.99 -59.04 -88.70
CA SER A 1018 31.80 -60.24 -89.01
C SER A 1018 30.98 -61.52 -89.24
N THR A 1019 29.71 -61.52 -88.85
CA THR A 1019 28.80 -62.65 -89.02
C THR A 1019 27.58 -62.31 -89.86
N GLY A 1020 27.40 -61.03 -90.22
CA GLY A 1020 26.25 -60.56 -91.01
C GLY A 1020 24.91 -60.72 -90.28
N VAL A 1021 24.92 -60.76 -88.95
CA VAL A 1021 23.72 -60.99 -88.14
C VAL A 1021 23.26 -59.68 -87.51
N PHE A 1022 22.00 -59.33 -87.77
CA PHE A 1022 21.25 -58.25 -87.13
C PHE A 1022 20.24 -58.87 -86.16
N THR A 1023 20.15 -58.37 -84.93
CA THR A 1023 19.26 -58.93 -83.90
C THR A 1023 18.43 -57.81 -83.27
N ILE A 1024 17.11 -57.85 -83.53
CA ILE A 1024 16.11 -57.07 -82.81
C ILE A 1024 15.53 -58.00 -81.75
N THR A 1025 15.36 -57.50 -80.53
CA THR A 1025 14.78 -58.28 -79.43
C THR A 1025 13.44 -57.66 -79.07
N ALA A 1026 12.34 -58.38 -79.30
CA ALA A 1026 11.01 -57.99 -78.82
C ALA A 1026 10.90 -58.31 -77.32
N ASP A 1027 10.21 -57.48 -76.56
CA ASP A 1027 10.16 -57.49 -75.09
C ASP A 1027 9.09 -58.40 -74.48
N GLY A 1028 8.29 -59.06 -75.33
CA GLY A 1028 7.44 -60.18 -74.95
C GLY A 1028 6.08 -59.81 -74.33
N ALA A 1029 5.52 -58.61 -74.59
CA ALA A 1029 4.13 -58.32 -74.20
C ALA A 1029 3.36 -57.39 -75.16
N GLY A 1030 2.39 -57.96 -75.90
CA GLY A 1030 1.42 -57.22 -76.74
C GLY A 1030 1.62 -57.42 -78.25
N SER A 1031 0.65 -56.99 -79.06
CA SER A 1031 0.73 -57.10 -80.53
C SER A 1031 1.33 -55.82 -81.11
N ASP A 1032 2.63 -55.82 -81.38
CA ASP A 1032 3.30 -54.70 -82.04
C ASP A 1032 2.99 -54.69 -83.54
N THR A 1033 2.72 -53.51 -84.12
CA THR A 1033 2.54 -53.34 -85.57
C THR A 1033 3.56 -52.37 -86.12
N LEU A 1034 4.58 -52.91 -86.80
CA LEU A 1034 5.54 -52.13 -87.57
C LEU A 1034 5.01 -51.98 -89.00
N ILE A 1035 4.60 -50.77 -89.39
CA ILE A 1035 4.25 -50.45 -90.79
C ILE A 1035 5.41 -49.66 -91.39
N LEU A 1036 6.19 -50.32 -92.26
CA LEU A 1036 7.18 -49.67 -93.10
C LEU A 1036 6.59 -49.54 -94.51
N GLU A 1037 5.93 -48.42 -94.80
CA GLU A 1037 5.58 -48.09 -96.18
C GLU A 1037 6.77 -47.39 -96.85
N SER A 1038 7.48 -48.12 -97.73
CA SER A 1038 8.33 -47.49 -98.74
C SER A 1038 7.43 -47.01 -99.87
N GLN A 1039 7.42 -45.71 -100.15
CA GLN A 1039 6.70 -45.17 -101.30
C GLN A 1039 7.48 -45.22 -102.63
N ASP A 1040 8.55 -46.02 -102.74
CA ASP A 1040 9.29 -46.13 -104.00
C ASP A 1040 9.53 -47.57 -104.47
N ALA A 1041 8.77 -47.96 -105.49
CA ALA A 1041 8.56 -49.32 -105.97
C ALA A 1041 9.64 -49.84 -106.96
N THR A 1042 10.92 -49.50 -106.81
CA THR A 1042 11.92 -49.81 -107.88
C THR A 1042 13.32 -50.30 -107.46
N ALA A 1043 13.59 -50.67 -106.21
CA ALA A 1043 14.91 -51.18 -105.82
C ALA A 1043 14.87 -52.56 -105.15
N ASP A 1044 15.07 -53.60 -105.98
CA ASP A 1044 15.15 -55.03 -105.63
C ASP A 1044 16.48 -55.35 -104.91
N LEU A 1045 16.42 -55.90 -103.69
CA LEU A 1045 17.57 -56.24 -102.85
C LEU A 1045 18.17 -57.59 -103.29
N THR A 1046 19.10 -57.57 -104.25
CA THR A 1046 19.90 -58.77 -104.62
C THR A 1046 21.18 -58.84 -103.78
N VAL A 1047 21.27 -59.84 -102.90
CA VAL A 1047 22.55 -60.24 -102.28
C VAL A 1047 22.85 -61.69 -102.65
N ALA A 1048 23.89 -61.86 -103.47
CA ALA A 1048 24.36 -63.14 -103.96
C ALA A 1048 25.30 -63.82 -102.95
N GLY A 1049 25.02 -65.09 -102.63
CA GLY A 1049 26.08 -66.08 -102.40
C GLY A 1049 26.28 -66.62 -100.99
N GLU A 1050 25.65 -66.07 -99.95
CA GLU A 1050 25.61 -66.73 -98.62
C GLU A 1050 24.18 -66.67 -98.08
N LEU A 1051 23.73 -67.75 -97.43
CA LEU A 1051 22.41 -67.87 -96.84
C LEU A 1051 22.25 -66.80 -95.74
N SER A 1052 21.64 -65.66 -96.04
CA SER A 1052 21.16 -64.71 -95.03
C SER A 1052 19.99 -65.36 -94.30
N ILE A 1053 20.23 -65.83 -93.09
CA ILE A 1053 19.17 -66.34 -92.22
C ILE A 1053 18.72 -65.18 -91.33
N PHE A 1054 17.47 -64.76 -91.51
CA PHE A 1054 16.80 -63.89 -90.56
C PHE A 1054 16.37 -64.76 -89.37
N LEU A 1055 17.15 -64.74 -88.28
CA LEU A 1055 16.75 -65.41 -87.04
C LEU A 1055 16.00 -64.42 -86.16
N LEU A 1056 14.67 -64.58 -86.07
CA LEU A 1056 13.96 -64.15 -84.87
C LEU A 1056 14.20 -65.21 -83.79
N GLN A 1057 14.82 -64.81 -82.69
CA GLN A 1057 14.91 -65.65 -81.49
C GLN A 1057 14.09 -65.02 -80.37
N GLY A 1058 13.27 -65.83 -79.71
CA GLY A 1058 12.37 -65.41 -78.63
C GLY A 1058 10.87 -65.50 -78.95
N VAL A 1059 10.52 -65.89 -80.17
CA VAL A 1059 9.12 -66.05 -80.63
C VAL A 1059 8.61 -67.41 -80.19
N ASP A 1060 7.58 -67.48 -79.35
CA ASP A 1060 6.81 -68.72 -79.13
C ASP A 1060 5.65 -68.82 -80.14
N SER A 1061 4.83 -69.87 -80.04
CA SER A 1061 4.09 -70.41 -81.19
C SER A 1061 2.91 -69.56 -81.74
N ASP A 1062 2.62 -68.39 -81.16
CA ASP A 1062 1.50 -67.50 -81.51
C ASP A 1062 1.91 -66.08 -81.95
N ASP A 1063 3.19 -65.75 -81.93
CA ASP A 1063 3.72 -64.39 -82.15
C ASP A 1063 4.00 -64.00 -83.63
N LEU A 1064 3.47 -64.74 -84.61
CA LEU A 1064 3.62 -64.40 -86.03
C LEU A 1064 2.33 -64.65 -86.82
N THR A 1065 1.44 -63.66 -86.84
CA THR A 1065 0.13 -63.80 -87.50
C THR A 1065 0.16 -63.51 -89.01
N ALA A 1066 1.06 -62.66 -89.50
CA ALA A 1066 1.37 -62.53 -90.93
C ALA A 1066 2.72 -61.80 -91.13
N VAL A 1067 3.46 -62.21 -92.15
CA VAL A 1067 4.53 -61.39 -92.74
C VAL A 1067 4.22 -61.30 -94.23
N ASP A 1068 3.81 -60.13 -94.69
CA ASP A 1068 3.62 -59.86 -96.11
C ASP A 1068 4.88 -59.13 -96.59
N PHE A 1069 5.77 -59.85 -97.27
CA PHE A 1069 6.84 -59.23 -98.04
C PHE A 1069 6.28 -59.02 -99.44
N ILE A 1070 5.89 -57.79 -99.75
CA ILE A 1070 5.66 -57.36 -101.14
C ILE A 1070 6.95 -56.75 -101.67
#